data_AF-A0A954UHL0-F1
#
_entry.id   AF-A0A954UHL0-F1
#
_cell.length_a   1.000
_cell.length_b   1.000
_cell.length_c   1.000
_cell.angle_alpha   90.00
_cell.angle_beta   90.00
_cell.angle_gamma   90.00
#
_symmetry.space_group_name_H-M   'P 1'
#
loop_
_entity.id
_entity.type
_entity.pdbx_description
1 polymer ?
#
loop_
_entity_poly.entity_id
_entity_poly.type
_entity_poly.pdbx_seq_one_letter_code
_entity_poly.pdbx_strand_id
1 'polypeptide(L)'
;LHIDQSEPIEFEAAISLDFTFGVDGNFYAADPQLKADLTLGDAPLAVHAADTTANAFTVLGDHTSASTSEAVTFATGDNFYVTGSLDNPGLYTVVSATTSTDDEGETVTVIVVDELLTSDTASGAIYKAFDLSATLGPLGVGIEDGIVHFSTEVGIGVPGMLEFDTFTADTTGSLLGLPTLDGDTSFELMLPIVPQGVLAEMSAGTALISASSTLIPEDAGLVGFFTNLPNTISLSGFEDLFRFKGLSLDTILDALESSLDDLVGMDREVVGKINGSMLEVYEEIWAPTGSTVASGSYTVYTDPDTSAQPTMRVTLGDGSRVMLQQWTSSGSEVWGVEQGFGASLELVTYSLDSWKLADSYDTSDVTATAVDASAYPNANINGGSTDTLGTYRLQDGLLYDEVPIIGVRGADVFGDTGVSFIESLHDAISTVRNTARNIHELGEQLDAKVRDLLSFMNLDPNEPLITMNYANSAFDFEFHLEKVLQKQFNIDLNLEDLDLSGMLADLASNFTVTASAPIDIEASLGLHLGFGFDLSNVFEPIFYVDQESGIDASITGSSSDLDFTLAIDVPDVGGINIPELGIHVIDGTAELELGFYANLGDPNADLDGNGILEVSELGGAFQAEAYGSAVIDLPLFFPIESMPFGLTTDDRNADGIPDHTLHASAEFSLDDSLDLQTGYEFVLPGSSMSFNATSMLIAWLNDPATVLSGLESFFDGVDAAGHKIGSIELPLIGGDPFQSMEAKITGLRTTVLGTLDPDTGDYSDGSLGKWLQDQATAGNSTAEGILNEIRQWLYDGLKDLNDELFAFVVPQ
;
A
#
# COMPACT_ATOMS: atom_id res chain seq x y z
N LEU A 1 5.44 13.75 -15.04
CA LEU A 1 5.81 14.13 -16.42
C LEU A 1 6.35 15.56 -16.38
N HIS A 2 7.66 15.72 -16.22
CA HIS A 2 8.33 17.00 -16.36
C HIS A 2 8.91 17.05 -17.78
N ILE A 3 8.63 18.11 -18.54
CA ILE A 3 9.14 18.28 -19.91
C ILE A 3 10.08 19.48 -19.84
N ASP A 4 11.39 19.23 -19.74
CA ASP A 4 12.41 20.25 -19.95
C ASP A 4 12.71 20.33 -21.44
N GLN A 5 12.18 21.35 -22.11
CA GLN A 5 12.52 21.69 -23.49
C GLN A 5 13.25 23.04 -23.48
N SER A 6 14.36 23.14 -24.23
CA SER A 6 15.07 24.41 -24.41
C SER A 6 14.24 25.43 -25.21
N GLU A 7 13.44 24.97 -26.18
CA GLU A 7 12.41 25.73 -26.92
C GLU A 7 11.21 24.82 -27.28
N PRO A 8 9.95 25.33 -27.29
CA PRO A 8 8.78 24.52 -27.64
C PRO A 8 8.81 24.10 -29.11
N ILE A 9 8.46 22.85 -29.41
CA ILE A 9 8.29 22.38 -30.81
C ILE A 9 7.18 23.20 -31.50
N GLU A 10 7.53 23.92 -32.56
CA GLU A 10 6.58 24.74 -33.30
C GLU A 10 5.69 23.90 -34.22
N PHE A 11 4.41 24.27 -34.30
CA PHE A 11 3.45 23.71 -35.26
C PHE A 11 2.77 24.86 -35.98
N GLU A 12 2.95 24.92 -37.30
CA GLU A 12 2.31 25.89 -38.17
C GLU A 12 1.40 25.19 -39.17
N ALA A 13 0.18 25.71 -39.30
CA ALA A 13 -0.77 25.26 -40.31
C ALA A 13 -1.36 26.48 -41.02
N ALA A 14 -1.19 26.53 -42.34
CA ALA A 14 -1.76 27.58 -43.17
C ALA A 14 -2.70 26.98 -44.23
N ILE A 15 -3.76 27.72 -44.56
CA ILE A 15 -4.64 27.38 -45.67
C ILE A 15 -4.69 28.59 -46.59
N SER A 16 -4.31 28.39 -47.84
CA SER A 16 -4.35 29.41 -48.89
C SER A 16 -5.30 28.99 -50.01
N LEU A 17 -5.95 29.99 -50.61
CA LEU A 17 -6.83 29.80 -51.76
C LEU A 17 -6.32 30.72 -52.87
N ASP A 18 -5.66 30.12 -53.84
CA ASP A 18 -5.06 30.81 -54.97
C ASP A 18 -5.96 30.70 -56.20
N PHE A 19 -6.26 31.82 -56.84
CA PHE A 19 -6.90 31.86 -58.15
C PHE A 19 -6.59 33.17 -58.85
N THR A 20 -6.64 33.15 -60.18
CA THR A 20 -6.62 34.38 -60.99
C THR A 20 -7.97 34.56 -61.68
N PHE A 21 -8.56 35.75 -61.58
CA PHE A 21 -9.80 36.05 -62.30
C PHE A 21 -9.53 36.63 -63.69
N GLY A 22 -10.37 36.26 -64.65
CA GLY A 22 -10.35 36.83 -65.98
C GLY A 22 -11.74 36.93 -66.61
N VAL A 23 -11.81 37.64 -67.74
CA VAL A 23 -13.02 37.78 -68.55
C VAL A 23 -12.67 37.57 -70.02
N ASP A 24 -13.20 36.50 -70.62
CA ASP A 24 -13.12 36.22 -72.06
C ASP A 24 -14.49 35.73 -72.56
N GLY A 25 -15.40 36.66 -72.81
CA GLY A 25 -16.81 36.35 -73.11
C GLY A 25 -17.65 35.99 -71.88
N ASN A 26 -17.11 35.17 -70.97
CA ASN A 26 -17.67 34.81 -69.65
C ASN A 26 -16.65 35.15 -68.52
N PHE A 27 -17.13 35.32 -67.28
CA PHE A 27 -16.26 35.43 -66.09
C PHE A 27 -15.73 34.04 -65.70
N TYR A 28 -14.43 33.93 -65.46
CA TYR A 28 -13.79 32.69 -65.03
C TYR A 28 -12.78 32.93 -63.91
N ALA A 29 -12.58 31.89 -63.09
CA ALA A 29 -11.41 31.73 -62.24
C ALA A 29 -10.46 30.73 -62.93
N ALA A 30 -9.24 31.17 -63.23
CA ALA A 30 -8.20 30.30 -63.77
C ALA A 30 -7.44 29.63 -62.63
N ASP A 31 -7.27 28.31 -62.79
CA ASP A 31 -6.52 27.41 -61.93
C ASP A 31 -6.78 27.64 -60.44
N PRO A 32 -8.05 27.64 -59.98
CA PRO A 32 -8.31 27.79 -58.56
C PRO A 32 -7.77 26.59 -57.78
N GLN A 33 -6.92 26.86 -56.79
CA GLN A 33 -6.28 25.88 -55.92
C GLN A 33 -6.50 26.24 -54.46
N LEU A 34 -6.98 25.27 -53.68
CA LEU A 34 -6.94 25.31 -52.23
C LEU A 34 -5.69 24.53 -51.79
N LYS A 35 -4.80 25.18 -51.06
CA LYS A 35 -3.59 24.57 -50.50
C LYS A 35 -3.66 24.58 -48.99
N ALA A 36 -3.15 23.52 -48.38
CA ALA A 36 -2.94 23.43 -46.95
C ALA A 36 -1.47 23.11 -46.70
N ASP A 37 -0.79 24.03 -46.01
CA ASP A 37 0.59 23.91 -45.58
C ASP A 37 0.60 23.43 -44.13
N LEU A 38 1.43 22.43 -43.84
CA LEU A 38 1.63 21.90 -42.51
C LEU A 38 3.13 21.78 -42.23
N THR A 39 3.59 22.48 -41.20
CA THR A 39 4.98 22.41 -40.72
C THR A 39 4.98 22.06 -39.22
N LEU A 40 5.83 21.12 -38.83
CA LEU A 40 6.08 20.72 -37.44
C LEU A 40 7.59 20.66 -37.21
N GLY A 41 8.04 21.31 -36.14
CA GLY A 41 9.45 21.40 -35.78
C GLY A 41 10.20 22.51 -36.53
N ASP A 42 11.48 22.63 -36.20
CA ASP A 42 12.37 23.66 -36.74
C ASP A 42 12.66 23.42 -38.22
N ALA A 43 12.56 24.49 -39.01
CA ALA A 43 12.90 24.43 -40.42
C ALA A 43 14.41 24.17 -40.62
N PRO A 44 14.80 23.25 -41.53
CA PRO A 44 16.20 22.97 -41.78
C PRO A 44 16.94 24.16 -42.39
N LEU A 45 18.16 24.41 -41.92
CA LEU A 45 19.01 25.48 -42.43
C LEU A 45 20.04 24.90 -43.42
N ALA A 46 20.03 25.38 -44.65
CA ALA A 46 21.02 24.96 -45.64
C ALA A 46 22.44 25.39 -45.21
N VAL A 47 23.41 24.47 -45.30
CA VAL A 47 24.82 24.80 -45.05
C VAL A 47 25.32 25.72 -46.15
N HIS A 48 25.50 27.01 -45.82
CA HIS A 48 25.96 28.04 -46.76
C HIS A 48 27.48 27.98 -46.96
N ALA A 49 28.24 27.75 -45.89
CA ALA A 49 29.68 27.48 -45.95
C ALA A 49 30.14 26.54 -44.83
N ALA A 50 31.26 25.86 -45.04
CA ALA A 50 31.98 25.08 -44.03
C ALA A 50 33.45 25.51 -44.05
N ASP A 51 34.05 25.75 -42.88
CA ASP A 51 35.45 26.18 -42.75
C ASP A 51 36.17 25.30 -41.71
N THR A 52 37.06 24.45 -42.20
CA THR A 52 37.90 23.54 -41.40
C THR A 52 38.97 24.26 -40.60
N THR A 53 39.37 25.47 -40.99
CA THR A 53 40.37 26.28 -40.27
C THR A 53 39.74 26.99 -39.07
N ALA A 54 38.54 27.54 -39.26
CA ALA A 54 37.75 28.14 -38.19
C ALA A 54 36.96 27.10 -37.37
N ASN A 55 36.85 25.87 -37.88
CA ASN A 55 36.01 24.80 -37.37
C ASN A 55 34.54 25.24 -37.20
N ALA A 56 33.97 25.78 -38.28
CA ALA A 56 32.67 26.43 -38.23
C ALA A 56 31.81 26.14 -39.47
N PHE A 57 30.50 26.09 -39.25
CA PHE A 57 29.49 26.18 -40.31
C PHE A 57 28.99 27.61 -40.42
N THR A 58 28.56 28.00 -41.63
CA THR A 58 27.88 29.27 -41.88
C THR A 58 26.51 28.98 -42.47
N VAL A 59 25.48 29.67 -41.98
CA VAL A 59 24.11 29.63 -42.49
C VAL A 59 23.63 31.04 -42.81
N LEU A 60 22.70 31.18 -43.77
CA LEU A 60 22.09 32.47 -44.10
C LEU A 60 21.12 32.88 -42.99
N GLY A 61 21.05 34.18 -42.67
CA GLY A 61 20.16 34.72 -41.63
C GLY A 61 20.84 34.99 -40.29
N ASP A 62 20.08 35.60 -39.36
CA ASP A 62 20.49 35.84 -37.97
C ASP A 62 19.81 34.84 -37.03
N HIS A 63 20.58 33.84 -36.63
CA HIS A 63 20.19 32.75 -35.74
C HIS A 63 20.83 32.88 -34.35
N THR A 64 21.17 34.10 -33.91
CA THR A 64 21.85 34.34 -32.62
C THR A 64 20.95 34.92 -31.54
N SER A 65 19.70 35.28 -31.86
CA SER A 65 18.78 35.94 -30.92
C SER A 65 17.31 35.59 -31.23
N ALA A 66 16.52 35.26 -30.20
CA ALA A 66 15.08 35.00 -30.31
C ALA A 66 14.20 36.23 -30.66
N SER A 67 14.82 37.40 -30.95
CA SER A 67 14.11 38.63 -31.32
C SER A 67 14.04 38.90 -32.84
N THR A 68 14.65 38.03 -33.66
CA THR A 68 14.59 38.09 -35.11
C THR A 68 13.40 37.28 -35.64
N SER A 69 13.03 37.48 -36.91
CA SER A 69 11.94 36.75 -37.57
C SER A 69 12.30 35.30 -37.94
N GLU A 70 13.47 34.83 -37.51
CA GLU A 70 13.96 33.48 -37.80
C GLU A 70 13.53 32.54 -36.68
N ALA A 71 13.02 31.36 -37.04
CA ALA A 71 12.45 30.40 -36.09
C ALA A 71 13.51 29.61 -35.30
N VAL A 72 14.75 29.52 -35.81
CA VAL A 72 15.81 28.69 -35.22
C VAL A 72 16.91 29.56 -34.62
N THR A 73 17.30 29.34 -33.38
CA THR A 73 18.42 30.04 -32.72
C THR A 73 19.49 29.08 -32.22
N PHE A 74 20.75 29.50 -32.18
CA PHE A 74 21.87 28.69 -31.65
C PHE A 74 22.54 29.39 -30.47
N ALA A 75 22.61 28.69 -29.35
CA ALA A 75 23.35 29.07 -28.16
C ALA A 75 24.56 28.14 -27.94
N THR A 76 25.53 28.59 -27.14
CA THR A 76 26.64 27.73 -26.71
C THR A 76 26.11 26.54 -25.91
N GLY A 77 26.51 25.33 -26.31
CA GLY A 77 26.06 24.07 -25.72
C GLY A 77 24.94 23.38 -26.50
N ASP A 78 24.28 24.07 -27.43
CA ASP A 78 23.25 23.46 -28.27
C ASP A 78 23.86 22.41 -29.21
N ASN A 79 23.10 21.36 -29.48
CA ASN A 79 23.47 20.31 -30.42
C ASN A 79 22.64 20.42 -31.71
N PHE A 80 23.22 20.02 -32.83
CA PHE A 80 22.52 19.94 -34.11
C PHE A 80 23.11 18.87 -35.02
N TYR A 81 22.32 18.31 -35.92
CA TYR A 81 22.83 17.39 -36.95
C TYR A 81 22.99 18.10 -38.28
N VAL A 82 24.06 17.74 -39.00
CA VAL A 82 24.21 17.98 -40.43
C VAL A 82 23.83 16.70 -41.18
N THR A 83 22.76 16.74 -41.96
CA THR A 83 22.31 15.63 -42.80
C THR A 83 22.41 15.98 -44.28
N GLY A 84 22.45 14.99 -45.16
CA GLY A 84 22.59 15.20 -46.62
C GLY A 84 23.97 15.70 -47.09
N SER A 85 24.92 15.94 -46.18
CA SER A 85 26.32 16.21 -46.50
C SER A 85 27.08 14.91 -46.78
N LEU A 86 27.89 14.88 -47.83
CA LEU A 86 28.79 13.74 -48.08
C LEU A 86 30.10 13.83 -47.31
N ASP A 87 30.51 15.05 -46.92
CA ASP A 87 31.83 15.31 -46.39
C ASP A 87 31.84 15.68 -44.90
N ASN A 88 30.76 16.28 -44.38
CA ASN A 88 30.64 16.60 -42.95
C ASN A 88 29.26 16.18 -42.37
N PRO A 89 28.82 14.91 -42.51
CA PRO A 89 27.61 14.44 -41.84
C PRO A 89 27.89 14.15 -40.36
N GLY A 90 26.92 14.44 -39.49
CA GLY A 90 26.99 14.05 -38.07
C GLY A 90 26.35 15.03 -37.11
N LEU A 91 26.46 14.70 -35.83
CA LEU A 91 26.08 15.55 -34.70
C LEU A 91 27.23 16.52 -34.38
N TYR A 92 26.88 17.77 -34.08
CA TYR A 92 27.81 18.83 -33.73
C TYR A 92 27.32 19.62 -32.52
N THR A 93 28.23 19.99 -31.62
CA THR A 93 27.96 20.85 -30.46
C THR A 93 28.44 22.27 -30.71
N VAL A 94 27.57 23.25 -30.48
CA VAL A 94 27.86 24.68 -30.66
C VAL A 94 28.78 25.19 -29.56
N VAL A 95 29.97 25.65 -29.94
CA VAL A 95 30.90 26.38 -29.06
C VAL A 95 30.50 27.85 -28.99
N SER A 96 30.18 28.46 -30.13
CA SER A 96 29.65 29.82 -30.19
C SER A 96 28.95 30.10 -31.53
N ALA A 97 27.94 30.95 -31.50
CA ALA A 97 27.24 31.44 -32.69
C ALA A 97 27.37 32.96 -32.77
N THR A 98 27.78 33.49 -33.92
CA THR A 98 27.96 34.93 -34.13
C THR A 98 27.44 35.37 -35.50
N THR A 99 26.83 36.55 -35.55
CA THR A 99 26.40 37.15 -36.83
C THR A 99 27.56 37.85 -37.54
N SER A 100 27.59 37.70 -38.86
CA SER A 100 28.53 38.35 -39.76
C SER A 100 27.81 38.76 -41.06
N THR A 101 28.57 39.34 -41.98
CA THR A 101 28.13 39.60 -43.35
C THR A 101 29.05 38.83 -44.29
N ASP A 102 28.47 38.12 -45.25
CA ASP A 102 29.24 37.37 -46.24
C ASP A 102 29.84 38.30 -47.33
N ASP A 103 30.53 37.70 -48.30
CA ASP A 103 31.15 38.41 -49.42
C ASP A 103 30.12 39.03 -50.40
N GLU A 104 28.85 38.62 -50.32
CA GLU A 104 27.74 39.09 -51.16
C GLU A 104 26.92 40.21 -50.48
N GLY A 105 27.16 40.45 -49.19
CA GLY A 105 26.49 41.48 -48.40
C GLY A 105 25.28 40.97 -47.62
N GLU A 106 25.04 39.66 -47.60
CA GLU A 106 23.94 39.02 -46.88
C GLU A 106 24.30 38.79 -45.42
N THR A 107 23.28 38.81 -44.55
CA THR A 107 23.48 38.51 -43.13
C THR A 107 23.63 37.00 -42.96
N VAL A 108 24.67 36.57 -42.26
CA VAL A 108 24.97 35.16 -42.02
C VAL A 108 25.26 34.90 -40.55
N THR A 109 24.99 33.68 -40.09
CA THR A 109 25.38 33.20 -38.77
C THR A 109 26.52 32.20 -38.91
N VAL A 110 27.63 32.47 -38.23
CA VAL A 110 28.81 31.60 -38.14
C VAL A 110 28.72 30.82 -36.83
N ILE A 111 28.63 29.50 -36.94
CA ILE A 111 28.46 28.54 -35.85
C ILE A 111 29.77 27.78 -35.70
N VAL A 112 30.55 28.11 -34.67
CA VAL A 112 31.78 27.38 -34.31
C VAL A 112 31.37 26.15 -33.52
N VAL A 113 31.93 24.98 -33.88
CA VAL A 113 31.59 23.69 -33.29
C VAL A 113 32.79 23.02 -32.61
N ASP A 114 32.54 22.09 -31.71
CA ASP A 114 33.60 21.37 -30.97
C ASP A 114 34.20 20.23 -31.81
N GLU A 115 33.39 19.56 -32.61
CA GLU A 115 33.80 18.45 -33.48
C GLU A 115 34.56 18.97 -34.70
N LEU A 116 35.58 18.21 -35.12
CA LEU A 116 36.43 18.60 -36.24
C LEU A 116 35.72 18.45 -37.59
N LEU A 117 35.60 19.54 -38.35
CA LEU A 117 35.21 19.50 -39.76
C LEU A 117 36.33 18.88 -40.61
N THR A 118 35.97 18.05 -41.58
CA THR A 118 36.95 17.34 -42.42
C THR A 118 37.06 17.90 -43.84
N SER A 119 36.14 18.79 -44.23
CA SER A 119 36.07 19.41 -45.56
C SER A 119 35.47 20.81 -45.50
N ASP A 120 35.92 21.71 -46.37
CA ASP A 120 35.32 23.05 -46.55
C ASP A 120 34.10 23.02 -47.50
N THR A 121 33.57 21.83 -47.82
CA THR A 121 32.47 21.68 -48.77
C THR A 121 31.14 22.06 -48.14
N ALA A 122 30.52 23.12 -48.67
CA ALA A 122 29.17 23.54 -48.31
C ALA A 122 28.12 22.58 -48.90
N SER A 123 27.66 21.63 -48.11
CA SER A 123 26.60 20.70 -48.51
C SER A 123 25.89 20.14 -47.28
N GLY A 124 24.60 19.84 -47.45
CA GLY A 124 23.72 19.34 -46.40
C GLY A 124 22.83 20.42 -45.78
N ALA A 125 22.05 19.99 -44.79
CA ALA A 125 21.17 20.84 -44.01
C ALA A 125 21.39 20.60 -42.51
N ILE A 126 21.24 21.66 -41.74
CA ILE A 126 21.35 21.68 -40.29
C ILE A 126 19.96 21.55 -39.68
N TYR A 127 19.82 20.59 -38.77
CA TYR A 127 18.64 20.37 -37.94
C TYR A 127 19.05 20.55 -36.47
N LYS A 128 18.47 21.54 -35.79
CA LYS A 128 18.70 21.75 -34.36
C LYS A 128 18.14 20.55 -33.59
N ALA A 129 18.92 20.03 -32.64
CA ALA A 129 18.52 18.91 -31.82
C ALA A 129 17.77 19.39 -30.57
N PHE A 130 16.91 18.53 -30.02
CA PHE A 130 16.20 18.78 -28.78
C PHE A 130 16.34 17.58 -27.84
N ASP A 131 16.30 17.86 -26.54
CA ASP A 131 16.22 16.84 -25.51
C ASP A 131 14.80 16.77 -24.95
N LEU A 132 14.37 15.57 -24.56
CA LEU A 132 13.10 15.35 -23.90
C LEU A 132 13.25 14.26 -22.85
N SER A 133 13.01 14.56 -21.58
CA SER A 133 13.03 13.56 -20.51
C SER A 133 11.61 13.19 -20.06
N ALA A 134 11.42 11.93 -19.68
CA ALA A 134 10.20 11.46 -19.01
C ALA A 134 10.59 10.55 -17.85
N THR A 135 10.33 11.00 -16.62
CA THR A 135 10.67 10.28 -15.39
C THR A 135 9.42 9.89 -14.60
N LEU A 136 9.49 8.72 -13.95
CA LEU A 136 8.53 8.17 -13.00
C LEU A 136 9.32 7.63 -11.79
N GLY A 137 9.46 8.46 -10.76
CA GLY A 137 10.33 8.16 -9.63
C GLY A 137 11.80 7.99 -10.08
N PRO A 138 12.53 6.96 -9.62
CA PRO A 138 13.92 6.72 -10.00
C PRO A 138 14.10 6.20 -11.44
N LEU A 139 13.01 5.82 -12.12
CA LEU A 139 13.04 5.30 -13.49
C LEU A 139 12.80 6.43 -14.48
N GLY A 140 13.68 6.57 -15.47
CA GLY A 140 13.53 7.56 -16.52
C GLY A 140 13.84 6.99 -17.90
N VAL A 141 13.19 7.55 -18.92
CA VAL A 141 13.58 7.40 -20.32
C VAL A 141 13.59 8.78 -20.95
N GLY A 142 14.62 9.06 -21.73
CA GLY A 142 14.78 10.34 -22.42
C GLY A 142 15.04 10.16 -23.90
N ILE A 143 14.81 11.23 -24.63
CA ILE A 143 15.36 11.46 -25.96
C ILE A 143 16.52 12.44 -25.76
N GLU A 144 17.70 12.04 -26.17
CA GLU A 144 18.89 12.91 -26.21
C GLU A 144 19.23 13.18 -27.67
N ASP A 145 19.43 14.46 -27.99
CA ASP A 145 19.75 14.93 -29.34
C ASP A 145 18.72 14.48 -30.39
N GLY A 146 17.44 14.65 -30.10
CA GLY A 146 16.33 14.33 -31.00
C GLY A 146 16.13 15.35 -32.12
N ILE A 147 15.62 14.91 -33.28
CA ILE A 147 15.15 15.75 -34.38
C ILE A 147 13.73 15.36 -34.75
N VAL A 148 12.88 16.36 -34.90
CA VAL A 148 11.55 16.24 -35.49
C VAL A 148 11.40 17.38 -36.49
N HIS A 149 11.26 17.04 -37.78
CA HIS A 149 10.89 17.96 -38.83
C HIS A 149 9.86 17.30 -39.74
N PHE A 150 8.78 18.01 -40.03
CA PHE A 150 7.81 17.61 -41.04
C PHE A 150 7.29 18.85 -41.75
N SER A 151 7.35 18.86 -43.07
CA SER A 151 6.79 19.93 -43.90
C SER A 151 6.12 19.32 -45.12
N THR A 152 4.86 19.68 -45.35
CA THR A 152 4.12 19.24 -46.53
C THR A 152 3.14 20.30 -46.97
N GLU A 153 2.94 20.41 -48.28
CA GLU A 153 1.83 21.15 -48.88
C GLU A 153 0.91 20.15 -49.59
N VAL A 154 -0.38 20.19 -49.24
CA VAL A 154 -1.43 19.42 -49.91
C VAL A 154 -2.32 20.37 -50.70
N GLY A 155 -2.35 20.20 -52.01
CA GLY A 155 -3.17 20.98 -52.93
C GLY A 155 -4.38 20.21 -53.45
N ILE A 156 -5.53 20.88 -53.54
CA ILE A 156 -6.67 20.42 -54.33
C ILE A 156 -7.15 21.58 -55.22
N GLY A 157 -7.25 21.34 -56.51
CA GLY A 157 -7.59 22.40 -57.46
C GLY A 157 -8.40 21.94 -58.65
N VAL A 158 -8.92 22.91 -59.39
CA VAL A 158 -9.58 22.68 -60.68
C VAL A 158 -8.60 23.08 -61.78
N PRO A 159 -8.07 22.13 -62.57
CA PRO A 159 -7.14 22.48 -63.65
C PRO A 159 -7.87 23.24 -64.77
N GLY A 160 -7.32 24.39 -65.17
CA GLY A 160 -7.83 25.22 -66.26
C GLY A 160 -8.83 26.30 -65.83
N MET A 161 -9.71 26.70 -66.75
CA MET A 161 -10.67 27.78 -66.51
C MET A 161 -11.98 27.26 -65.92
N LEU A 162 -12.32 27.74 -64.72
CA LEU A 162 -13.60 27.49 -64.07
C LEU A 162 -14.57 28.64 -64.34
N GLU A 163 -15.50 28.43 -65.27
CA GLU A 163 -16.60 29.37 -65.53
C GLU A 163 -17.71 29.26 -64.47
N PHE A 164 -18.35 30.38 -64.13
CA PHE A 164 -19.40 30.45 -63.11
C PHE A 164 -20.57 29.48 -63.35
N ASP A 165 -20.99 29.34 -64.61
CA ASP A 165 -22.08 28.43 -64.99
C ASP A 165 -21.68 26.96 -64.85
N THR A 166 -20.38 26.64 -64.98
CA THR A 166 -19.85 25.29 -64.80
C THR A 166 -19.73 24.94 -63.32
N PHE A 167 -19.24 25.87 -62.51
CA PHE A 167 -19.15 25.71 -61.05
C PHE A 167 -20.52 25.52 -60.40
N THR A 168 -21.52 26.31 -60.80
CA THR A 168 -22.88 26.22 -60.22
C THR A 168 -23.68 25.01 -60.70
N ALA A 169 -23.28 24.38 -61.82
CA ALA A 169 -23.91 23.17 -62.34
C ALA A 169 -23.33 21.87 -61.75
N ASP A 170 -22.12 21.90 -61.18
CA ASP A 170 -21.51 20.73 -60.53
C ASP A 170 -22.04 20.56 -59.10
N THR A 171 -22.94 19.61 -58.93
CA THR A 171 -23.51 19.23 -57.63
C THR A 171 -22.83 18.00 -57.02
N THR A 172 -21.84 17.45 -57.71
CA THR A 172 -21.19 16.17 -57.37
C THR A 172 -19.72 16.30 -57.01
N GLY A 173 -19.14 17.51 -57.09
CA GLY A 173 -17.71 17.75 -56.85
C GLY A 173 -16.80 17.14 -57.91
N SER A 174 -17.35 16.86 -59.10
CA SER A 174 -16.63 16.25 -60.22
C SER A 174 -15.57 17.16 -60.86
N LEU A 175 -15.64 18.46 -60.56
CA LEU A 175 -14.69 19.46 -61.02
C LEU A 175 -13.40 19.49 -60.19
N LEU A 176 -13.41 18.95 -58.97
CA LEU A 176 -12.21 18.90 -58.13
C LEU A 176 -11.22 17.87 -58.67
N GLY A 177 -9.98 18.28 -58.88
CA GLY A 177 -8.87 17.38 -59.16
C GLY A 177 -8.61 16.43 -57.99
N LEU A 178 -7.82 15.38 -58.26
CA LEU A 178 -7.29 14.55 -57.17
C LEU A 178 -6.36 15.40 -56.30
N PRO A 179 -6.36 15.22 -54.97
CA PRO A 179 -5.38 15.86 -54.11
C PRO A 179 -3.96 15.54 -54.57
N THR A 180 -3.14 16.57 -54.68
CA THR A 180 -1.72 16.47 -55.01
C THR A 180 -0.89 16.81 -53.78
N LEU A 181 0.17 16.05 -53.57
CA LEU A 181 1.22 16.38 -52.62
C LEU A 181 2.24 17.24 -53.38
N ASP A 182 2.70 18.32 -52.79
CA ASP A 182 3.76 19.12 -53.39
C ASP A 182 5.12 18.39 -53.35
N GLY A 183 5.97 18.68 -54.34
CA GLY A 183 7.28 18.05 -54.54
C GLY A 183 8.28 18.36 -53.42
N ASP A 184 8.05 19.42 -52.66
CA ASP A 184 8.92 19.87 -51.56
C ASP A 184 8.52 19.24 -50.20
N THR A 185 7.61 18.25 -50.21
CA THR A 185 7.26 17.52 -48.98
C THR A 185 8.48 16.80 -48.41
N SER A 186 8.85 17.16 -47.19
CA SER A 186 10.00 16.61 -46.49
C SER A 186 9.66 16.29 -45.05
N PHE A 187 10.26 15.23 -44.52
CA PHE A 187 10.28 14.95 -43.10
C PHE A 187 11.59 14.29 -42.73
N GLU A 188 12.04 14.58 -41.52
CA GLU A 188 13.19 13.99 -40.88
C GLU A 188 12.85 13.76 -39.41
N LEU A 189 13.04 12.53 -38.94
CA LEU A 189 12.78 12.10 -37.59
C LEU A 189 13.99 11.30 -37.13
N MET A 190 14.59 11.69 -36.02
CA MET A 190 15.63 10.92 -35.35
C MET A 190 15.44 11.08 -33.85
N LEU A 191 15.03 10.03 -33.16
CA LEU A 191 14.81 10.03 -31.72
C LEU A 191 15.72 8.98 -31.10
N PRO A 192 16.93 9.35 -30.67
CA PRO A 192 17.79 8.51 -29.85
C PRO A 192 17.18 8.41 -28.46
N ILE A 193 16.67 7.25 -28.10
CA ILE A 193 16.08 6.97 -26.79
C ILE A 193 17.16 6.40 -25.89
N VAL A 194 17.32 7.03 -24.73
CA VAL A 194 18.29 6.64 -23.71
C VAL A 194 17.58 6.36 -22.38
N PRO A 195 18.06 5.41 -21.58
CA PRO A 195 17.60 5.22 -20.22
C PRO A 195 18.15 6.35 -19.34
N GLN A 196 17.34 6.82 -18.40
CA GLN A 196 17.65 7.90 -17.46
C GLN A 196 17.34 7.46 -16.02
N GLY A 197 17.87 8.16 -15.03
CA GLY A 197 17.77 7.74 -13.62
C GLY A 197 18.49 6.40 -13.37
N VAL A 198 17.92 5.54 -12.52
CA VAL A 198 18.50 4.23 -12.18
C VAL A 198 18.63 3.31 -13.40
N LEU A 199 17.76 3.47 -14.42
CA LEU A 199 17.87 2.71 -15.66
C LEU A 199 19.16 3.01 -16.43
N ALA A 200 19.71 4.22 -16.33
CA ALA A 200 20.97 4.60 -16.98
C ALA A 200 22.17 3.84 -16.40
N GLU A 201 22.08 3.42 -15.14
CA GLU A 201 23.10 2.60 -14.49
C GLU A 201 22.95 1.11 -14.84
N MET A 202 21.72 0.66 -15.05
CA MET A 202 21.38 -0.73 -15.37
C MET A 202 21.58 -1.09 -16.85
N SER A 203 21.37 -0.11 -17.75
CA SER A 203 21.53 -0.26 -19.19
C SER A 203 22.26 0.95 -19.77
N ALA A 204 23.29 0.67 -20.58
CA ALA A 204 23.95 1.70 -21.39
C ALA A 204 23.49 1.62 -22.86
N GLY A 205 22.41 0.87 -23.12
CA GLY A 205 21.86 0.70 -24.45
C GLY A 205 21.11 1.94 -24.89
N THR A 206 21.19 2.23 -26.18
CA THR A 206 20.42 3.31 -26.80
C THR A 206 19.55 2.71 -27.89
N ALA A 207 18.29 3.13 -27.94
CA ALA A 207 17.41 2.82 -29.07
C ALA A 207 17.34 4.03 -29.99
N LEU A 208 17.02 3.80 -31.26
CA LEU A 208 16.84 4.85 -32.25
C LEU A 208 15.55 4.58 -33.01
N ILE A 209 14.66 5.57 -32.98
CA ILE A 209 13.57 5.70 -33.94
C ILE A 209 14.05 6.68 -35.00
N SER A 210 14.12 6.27 -36.26
CA SER A 210 14.44 7.20 -37.34
C SER A 210 13.45 7.09 -38.49
N ALA A 211 13.19 8.20 -39.17
CA ALA A 211 12.44 8.22 -40.41
C ALA A 211 12.88 9.38 -41.29
N SER A 212 13.09 9.14 -42.59
CA SER A 212 13.46 10.19 -43.54
C SER A 212 12.64 10.11 -44.82
N SER A 213 12.21 11.28 -45.28
CA SER A 213 11.52 11.47 -46.57
C SER A 213 12.36 11.11 -47.79
N THR A 214 13.70 11.10 -47.67
CA THR A 214 14.63 10.69 -48.74
C THR A 214 14.41 9.25 -49.23
N LEU A 215 13.71 8.43 -48.45
CA LEU A 215 13.34 7.06 -48.78
C LEU A 215 12.04 6.97 -49.60
N ILE A 216 11.31 8.07 -49.78
CA ILE A 216 10.11 8.15 -50.61
C ILE A 216 10.53 8.52 -52.05
N PRO A 217 10.01 7.84 -53.09
CA PRO A 217 10.28 8.22 -54.47
C PRO A 217 9.85 9.67 -54.77
N GLU A 218 10.68 10.42 -55.51
CA GLU A 218 10.43 11.84 -55.87
C GLU A 218 9.10 12.07 -56.63
N ASP A 219 8.53 11.02 -57.24
CA ASP A 219 7.25 11.08 -57.98
C ASP A 219 6.04 10.54 -57.18
N ALA A 220 6.19 10.27 -55.88
CA ALA A 220 5.13 9.67 -55.07
C ALA A 220 4.02 10.69 -54.76
N GLY A 221 2.89 10.62 -55.47
CA GLY A 221 1.68 11.37 -55.10
C GLY A 221 1.15 10.97 -53.71
N LEU A 222 0.13 11.69 -53.20
CA LEU A 222 -0.39 11.54 -51.83
C LEU A 222 -0.65 10.08 -51.38
N VAL A 223 -1.22 9.25 -52.27
CA VAL A 223 -1.42 7.82 -51.98
C VAL A 223 -0.09 7.08 -51.84
N GLY A 224 0.86 7.35 -52.75
CA GLY A 224 2.21 6.80 -52.70
C GLY A 224 2.96 7.19 -51.43
N PHE A 225 2.85 8.45 -51.00
CA PHE A 225 3.39 8.95 -49.75
C PHE A 225 2.89 8.14 -48.54
N PHE A 226 1.56 8.06 -48.35
CA PHE A 226 1.00 7.31 -47.21
C PHE A 226 1.27 5.80 -47.28
N THR A 227 1.38 5.22 -48.48
CA THR A 227 1.74 3.79 -48.61
C THR A 227 3.19 3.49 -48.31
N ASN A 228 4.10 4.46 -48.44
CA ASN A 228 5.53 4.27 -48.21
C ASN A 228 5.99 4.76 -46.83
N LEU A 229 5.22 5.61 -46.16
CA LEU A 229 5.54 6.14 -44.83
C LEU A 229 5.86 5.06 -43.77
N PRO A 230 5.19 3.90 -43.71
CA PRO A 230 5.61 2.83 -42.79
C PRO A 230 6.99 2.25 -43.10
N ASN A 231 7.42 2.28 -44.37
CA ASN A 231 8.72 1.74 -44.81
C ASN A 231 9.87 2.73 -44.58
N THR A 232 9.56 4.00 -44.27
CA THR A 232 10.59 4.99 -43.95
C THR A 232 10.98 4.97 -42.49
N ILE A 233 10.14 4.38 -41.61
CA ILE A 233 10.41 4.29 -40.17
C ILE A 233 11.31 3.07 -39.90
N SER A 234 12.46 3.33 -39.27
CA SER A 234 13.38 2.33 -38.77
C SER A 234 13.40 2.38 -37.25
N LEU A 235 13.30 1.20 -36.63
CA LEU A 235 13.47 1.00 -35.20
C LEU A 235 14.71 0.13 -35.01
N SER A 236 15.70 0.61 -34.27
CA SER A 236 16.95 -0.12 -34.00
C SER A 236 17.42 0.09 -32.57
N GLY A 237 18.17 -0.85 -32.01
CA GLY A 237 18.79 -0.70 -30.68
C GLY A 237 17.83 -0.85 -29.49
N PHE A 238 16.53 -1.11 -29.70
CA PHE A 238 15.59 -1.40 -28.61
C PHE A 238 15.97 -2.67 -27.82
N GLU A 239 16.56 -3.66 -28.50
CA GLU A 239 17.15 -4.84 -27.88
C GLU A 239 18.35 -4.51 -26.97
N ASP A 240 19.12 -3.48 -27.32
CA ASP A 240 20.26 -3.01 -26.53
C ASP A 240 19.79 -2.12 -25.37
N LEU A 241 18.77 -1.28 -25.58
CA LEU A 241 18.11 -0.45 -24.56
C LEU A 241 17.64 -1.27 -23.36
N PHE A 242 17.05 -2.45 -23.62
CA PHE A 242 16.59 -3.38 -22.59
C PHE A 242 17.61 -4.48 -22.24
N ARG A 243 18.82 -4.44 -22.82
CA ARG A 243 19.91 -5.36 -22.46
C ARG A 243 20.59 -4.86 -21.20
N PHE A 244 20.03 -5.27 -20.07
CA PHE A 244 20.69 -5.14 -18.79
C PHE A 244 22.08 -5.78 -18.88
N LYS A 245 23.13 -5.01 -18.56
CA LYS A 245 24.49 -5.56 -18.48
C LYS A 245 24.42 -6.68 -17.45
N GLY A 246 24.78 -7.91 -17.87
CA GLY A 246 24.61 -9.14 -17.09
C GLY A 246 24.82 -8.90 -15.61
N LEU A 247 23.74 -9.04 -14.85
CA LEU A 247 23.66 -8.69 -13.44
C LEU A 247 24.74 -9.48 -12.67
N SER A 248 25.74 -8.77 -12.15
CA SER A 248 26.62 -9.35 -11.14
C SER A 248 25.89 -9.27 -9.78
N LEU A 249 26.20 -10.18 -8.87
CA LEU A 249 25.65 -10.14 -7.50
C LEU A 249 25.91 -8.78 -6.83
N ASP A 250 27.07 -8.19 -7.11
CA ASP A 250 27.43 -6.84 -6.63
C ASP A 250 26.49 -5.78 -7.21
N THR A 251 26.03 -5.92 -8.46
CA THR A 251 25.11 -4.98 -9.11
C THR A 251 23.67 -5.08 -8.58
N ILE A 252 23.22 -6.29 -8.24
CA ILE A 252 21.90 -6.49 -7.59
C ILE A 252 21.93 -5.93 -6.17
N LEU A 253 23.04 -6.15 -5.45
CA LEU A 253 23.21 -5.63 -4.09
C LEU A 253 23.40 -4.12 -4.07
N ASP A 254 24.14 -3.54 -5.03
CA ASP A 254 24.29 -2.08 -5.18
C ASP A 254 22.97 -1.41 -5.57
N ALA A 255 22.12 -2.06 -6.40
CA ALA A 255 20.79 -1.54 -6.73
C ALA A 255 19.80 -1.64 -5.56
N LEU A 256 19.88 -2.71 -4.75
CA LEU A 256 19.12 -2.85 -3.51
C LEU A 256 19.57 -1.82 -2.47
N GLU A 257 20.88 -1.62 -2.31
CA GLU A 257 21.49 -0.62 -1.42
C GLU A 257 21.12 0.80 -1.86
N SER A 258 21.20 1.12 -3.17
CA SER A 258 20.76 2.41 -3.71
C SER A 258 19.25 2.64 -3.55
N SER A 259 18.41 1.62 -3.78
CA SER A 259 16.96 1.75 -3.60
C SER A 259 16.57 1.92 -2.13
N LEU A 260 17.33 1.32 -1.21
CA LEU A 260 17.18 1.53 0.23
C LEU A 260 17.74 2.90 0.66
N ASP A 261 18.85 3.34 0.09
CA ASP A 261 19.43 4.67 0.33
C ASP A 261 18.46 5.78 -0.13
N ASP A 262 17.76 5.61 -1.25
CA ASP A 262 16.73 6.55 -1.72
C ASP A 262 15.45 6.50 -0.87
N LEU A 263 15.09 5.32 -0.34
CA LEU A 263 13.94 5.14 0.54
C LEU A 263 14.18 5.78 1.92
N VAL A 264 15.39 5.62 2.47
CA VAL A 264 15.78 6.08 3.82
C VAL A 264 16.29 7.52 3.82
N GLY A 265 17.02 7.90 2.79
CA GLY A 265 17.77 9.14 2.68
C GLY A 265 18.70 9.42 3.86
N MET A 266 18.84 10.69 4.26
CA MET A 266 19.78 11.14 5.27
C MET A 266 19.05 11.71 6.50
N ASP A 267 19.37 11.27 7.72
CA ASP A 267 18.92 11.94 8.97
C ASP A 267 20.12 12.33 9.84
N ARG A 268 20.46 13.62 9.87
CA ARG A 268 21.59 14.13 10.66
C ARG A 268 21.42 15.57 11.11
N GLU A 269 22.04 15.91 12.22
CA GLU A 269 22.21 17.31 12.61
C GLU A 269 23.37 17.94 11.85
N VAL A 270 23.10 19.08 11.22
CA VAL A 270 24.07 19.89 10.47
C VAL A 270 24.07 21.31 10.99
N VAL A 271 25.22 21.98 10.90
CA VAL A 271 25.30 23.42 11.14
C VAL A 271 25.09 24.12 9.81
N GLY A 272 24.13 25.04 9.75
CA GLY A 272 23.75 25.66 8.50
C GLY A 272 22.91 26.91 8.66
N LYS A 273 22.38 27.39 7.54
CA LYS A 273 21.35 28.43 7.51
C LYS A 273 20.43 28.19 6.32
N ILE A 274 19.15 28.53 6.49
CA ILE A 274 18.19 28.52 5.40
C ILE A 274 18.23 29.88 4.70
N ASN A 275 18.50 29.88 3.40
CA ASN A 275 18.58 31.06 2.55
C ASN A 275 17.67 30.87 1.33
N GLY A 276 16.45 31.41 1.39
CA GLY A 276 15.43 31.15 0.36
C GLY A 276 14.94 29.71 0.43
N SER A 277 15.06 28.98 -0.67
CA SER A 277 14.73 27.54 -0.76
C SER A 277 15.94 26.63 -0.52
N MET A 278 17.08 27.15 -0.07
CA MET A 278 18.30 26.34 0.12
C MET A 278 18.70 26.27 1.59
N LEU A 279 18.97 25.07 2.10
CA LEU A 279 19.74 24.85 3.31
C LEU A 279 21.22 24.82 2.96
N GLU A 280 21.94 25.87 3.31
CA GLU A 280 23.40 25.94 3.18
C GLU A 280 24.06 25.30 4.42
N VAL A 281 24.86 24.25 4.22
CA VAL A 281 25.54 23.50 5.30
C VAL A 281 27.00 23.92 5.38
N TYR A 282 27.48 24.18 6.59
CA TYR A 282 28.80 24.71 6.87
C TYR A 282 29.65 23.76 7.71
N GLU A 283 30.93 23.62 7.36
CA GLU A 283 31.94 22.90 8.13
C GLU A 283 32.84 23.85 8.94
N GLU A 284 33.32 23.39 10.09
CA GLU A 284 34.27 24.12 10.93
C GLU A 284 35.69 24.12 10.34
N ILE A 285 36.29 25.31 10.24
CA ILE A 285 37.69 25.50 9.88
C ILE A 285 38.47 25.96 11.11
N TRP A 286 39.49 25.20 11.48
CA TRP A 286 40.33 25.46 12.64
C TRP A 286 41.68 26.03 12.21
N ALA A 287 42.25 26.91 13.05
CA ALA A 287 43.57 27.48 12.83
C ALA A 287 44.43 27.36 14.10
N PRO A 288 45.77 27.26 13.95
CA PRO A 288 46.66 27.35 15.10
C PRO A 288 46.55 28.74 15.72
N THR A 289 46.49 28.82 17.06
CA THR A 289 46.36 30.09 17.80
C THR A 289 47.64 30.95 17.79
N GLY A 290 48.66 30.54 17.02
CA GLY A 290 49.90 31.28 16.79
C GLY A 290 50.91 31.25 17.94
N SER A 291 50.61 30.59 19.06
CA SER A 291 51.53 30.42 20.20
C SER A 291 51.65 28.95 20.58
N THR A 292 52.89 28.48 20.76
CA THR A 292 53.19 27.14 21.29
C THR A 292 53.33 27.20 22.80
N VAL A 293 52.83 26.16 23.49
CA VAL A 293 52.97 26.03 24.95
C VAL A 293 54.17 25.13 25.23
N ALA A 294 55.12 25.61 26.02
CA ALA A 294 56.33 24.84 26.35
C ALA A 294 56.01 23.60 27.19
N SER A 295 56.74 22.50 26.95
CA SER A 295 56.67 21.27 27.75
C SER A 295 56.77 21.56 29.25
N GLY A 296 55.82 21.02 30.02
CA GLY A 296 55.71 21.20 31.47
C GLY A 296 54.75 22.31 31.90
N SER A 297 54.19 23.08 30.96
CA SER A 297 53.10 24.05 31.21
C SER A 297 51.71 23.54 30.78
N TYR A 298 51.63 22.30 30.32
CA TYR A 298 50.40 21.59 29.99
C TYR A 298 50.43 20.15 30.53
N THR A 299 49.26 19.57 30.75
CA THR A 299 49.08 18.15 31.12
C THR A 299 48.03 17.52 30.22
N VAL A 300 48.10 16.20 30.03
CA VAL A 300 47.06 15.44 29.33
C VAL A 300 45.73 15.63 30.06
N TYR A 301 44.69 16.04 29.33
CA TYR A 301 43.33 15.98 29.87
C TYR A 301 42.87 14.53 29.80
N THR A 302 42.31 14.02 30.90
CA THR A 302 41.72 12.68 30.95
C THR A 302 40.26 12.83 31.27
N ASP A 303 39.42 12.32 30.39
CA ASP A 303 37.98 12.31 30.59
C ASP A 303 37.63 11.50 31.86
N PRO A 304 36.87 12.08 32.81
CA PRO A 304 36.52 11.41 34.07
C PRO A 304 35.72 10.11 33.90
N ASP A 305 34.94 9.99 32.82
CA ASP A 305 34.00 8.90 32.59
C ASP A 305 34.65 7.76 31.79
N THR A 306 35.50 8.10 30.81
CA THR A 306 36.13 7.11 29.92
C THR A 306 37.58 6.78 30.29
N SER A 307 38.21 7.57 31.17
CA SER A 307 39.64 7.44 31.52
C SER A 307 40.60 7.50 30.33
N ALA A 308 40.14 8.02 29.18
CA ALA A 308 40.93 8.21 27.96
C ALA A 308 41.16 9.69 27.70
N GLN A 309 42.16 10.01 26.88
CA GLN A 309 42.35 11.37 26.36
C GLN A 309 41.42 11.57 25.16
N PRO A 310 40.50 12.56 25.19
CA PRO A 310 39.65 12.87 24.06
C PRO A 310 40.46 13.33 22.85
N THR A 311 40.00 12.93 21.67
CA THR A 311 40.59 13.29 20.39
C THR A 311 39.52 13.78 19.43
N MET A 312 39.80 14.83 18.65
CA MET A 312 38.90 15.34 17.61
C MET A 312 39.65 15.54 16.30
N ARG A 313 39.02 15.22 15.16
CA ARG A 313 39.58 15.48 13.83
C ARG A 313 39.00 16.79 13.30
N VAL A 314 39.86 17.73 12.91
CA VAL A 314 39.47 19.06 12.40
C VAL A 314 40.01 19.29 10.99
N THR A 315 39.35 20.17 10.23
CA THR A 315 39.81 20.67 8.94
C THR A 315 40.52 22.01 9.13
N LEU A 316 41.70 22.17 8.52
CA LEU A 316 42.45 23.43 8.52
C LEU A 316 42.14 24.27 7.27
N GLY A 317 42.53 25.56 7.29
CA GLY A 317 42.27 26.49 6.18
C GLY A 317 42.87 26.10 4.82
N ASP A 318 43.83 25.18 4.77
CA ASP A 318 44.41 24.61 3.55
C ASP A 318 43.71 23.32 3.07
N GLY A 319 42.62 22.91 3.75
CA GLY A 319 41.88 21.67 3.49
C GLY A 319 42.51 20.42 4.11
N SER A 320 43.68 20.52 4.75
CA SER A 320 44.29 19.38 5.44
C SER A 320 43.52 19.04 6.72
N ARG A 321 43.47 17.75 7.07
CA ARG A 321 42.82 17.26 8.29
C ARG A 321 43.86 16.91 9.35
N VAL A 322 43.66 17.38 10.58
CA VAL A 322 44.54 17.12 11.72
C VAL A 322 43.75 16.49 12.86
N MET A 323 44.35 15.50 13.52
CA MET A 323 43.81 14.94 14.76
C MET A 323 44.35 15.73 15.95
N LEU A 324 43.48 16.43 16.66
CA LEU A 324 43.79 17.15 17.89
C LEU A 324 43.53 16.25 19.10
N GLN A 325 44.27 16.48 20.16
CA GLN A 325 44.05 15.86 21.46
C GLN A 325 43.72 16.94 22.49
N GLN A 326 42.95 16.61 23.51
CA GLN A 326 42.60 17.55 24.57
C GLN A 326 43.70 17.61 25.64
N TRP A 327 44.06 18.83 26.06
CA TRP A 327 45.10 19.10 27.05
C TRP A 327 44.59 20.11 28.07
N THR A 328 45.18 20.14 29.26
CA THR A 328 44.97 21.21 30.24
C THR A 328 46.20 22.12 30.22
N SER A 329 46.00 23.39 29.88
CA SER A 329 47.04 24.43 29.88
C SER A 329 46.58 25.62 30.71
N SER A 330 47.40 26.05 31.68
CA SER A 330 47.09 27.17 32.59
C SER A 330 45.72 27.07 33.30
N GLY A 331 45.24 25.85 33.55
CA GLY A 331 43.95 25.59 34.21
C GLY A 331 42.73 25.56 33.28
N SER A 332 42.93 25.75 31.97
CA SER A 332 41.87 25.65 30.96
C SER A 332 42.12 24.47 30.02
N GLU A 333 41.04 23.91 29.49
CA GLU A 333 41.09 22.87 28.47
C GLU A 333 41.37 23.50 27.10
N VAL A 334 42.29 22.90 26.35
CA VAL A 334 42.70 23.34 25.02
C VAL A 334 42.86 22.13 24.10
N TRP A 335 42.54 22.32 22.82
CA TRP A 335 42.76 21.31 21.78
C TRP A 335 44.09 21.58 21.08
N GLY A 336 44.91 20.54 20.91
CA GLY A 336 46.22 20.71 20.30
C GLY A 336 46.97 19.43 19.97
N VAL A 337 48.09 19.62 19.29
CA VAL A 337 49.01 18.53 18.90
C VAL A 337 50.38 18.82 19.50
N GLU A 338 50.95 17.83 20.20
CA GLU A 338 52.32 17.91 20.67
C GLU A 338 53.29 17.70 19.50
N GLN A 339 54.16 18.67 19.25
CA GLN A 339 55.13 18.65 18.16
C GLN A 339 56.55 18.85 18.70
N GLY A 340 57.52 18.18 18.08
CA GLY A 340 58.92 18.33 18.43
C GLY A 340 59.52 19.61 17.86
N PHE A 341 59.96 20.53 18.73
CA PHE A 341 60.72 21.71 18.37
C PHE A 341 62.17 21.57 18.89
N GLY A 342 63.03 20.97 18.07
CA GLY A 342 64.43 20.70 18.43
C GLY A 342 64.57 19.59 19.48
N ALA A 343 65.05 19.92 20.69
CA ALA A 343 65.22 18.97 21.79
C ALA A 343 64.06 18.98 22.81
N SER A 344 63.01 19.77 22.54
CA SER A 344 61.88 19.99 23.43
C SER A 344 60.56 19.65 22.71
N LEU A 345 59.58 19.16 23.45
CA LEU A 345 58.19 19.03 22.99
C LEU A 345 57.45 20.33 23.30
N GLU A 346 56.67 20.81 22.34
CA GLU A 346 55.79 21.97 22.53
C GLU A 346 54.39 21.62 22.02
N LEU A 347 53.37 22.12 22.71
CA LEU A 347 51.97 21.94 22.34
C LEU A 347 51.54 23.08 21.41
N VAL A 348 51.18 22.75 20.18
CA VAL A 348 50.53 23.68 19.24
C VAL A 348 49.02 23.62 19.50
N THR A 349 48.43 24.70 19.98
CA THR A 349 46.98 24.77 20.24
C THR A 349 46.21 25.31 19.04
N TYR A 350 44.99 24.82 18.86
CA TYR A 350 44.09 25.19 17.77
C TYR A 350 42.78 25.73 18.34
N SER A 351 42.15 26.64 17.60
CA SER A 351 40.79 27.12 17.87
C SER A 351 40.00 27.21 16.58
N LEU A 352 38.67 27.16 16.68
CA LEU A 352 37.78 27.49 15.58
C LEU A 352 38.11 28.89 15.06
N ASP A 353 38.36 28.98 13.74
CA ASP A 353 38.76 30.21 13.05
C ASP A 353 37.63 30.76 12.19
N SER A 354 37.04 29.88 11.36
CA SER A 354 35.95 30.24 10.46
C SER A 354 35.07 29.03 10.11
N TRP A 355 33.99 29.30 9.40
CA TRP A 355 33.06 28.30 8.84
C TRP A 355 33.11 28.37 7.33
N LYS A 356 33.15 27.23 6.64
CA LYS A 356 33.17 27.16 5.18
C LYS A 356 31.92 26.46 4.69
N LEU A 357 31.30 26.97 3.62
CA LEU A 357 30.22 26.27 2.94
C LEU A 357 30.75 24.91 2.46
N ALA A 358 30.14 23.85 2.98
CA ALA A 358 30.47 22.47 2.69
C ALA A 358 29.51 21.90 1.64
N ASP A 359 28.22 22.22 1.76
CA ASP A 359 27.16 21.65 0.93
C ASP A 359 25.91 22.55 0.89
N SER A 360 24.97 22.25 0.00
CA SER A 360 23.71 22.99 -0.13
C SER A 360 22.58 22.08 -0.62
N TYR A 361 21.44 22.07 0.08
CA TYR A 361 20.29 21.21 -0.23
C TYR A 361 19.04 22.06 -0.51
N ASP A 362 18.25 21.70 -1.53
CA ASP A 362 16.97 22.36 -1.77
C ASP A 362 15.95 21.90 -0.73
N THR A 363 15.35 22.84 -0.02
CA THR A 363 14.32 22.61 1.03
C THR A 363 12.99 22.07 0.49
N SER A 364 12.83 21.98 -0.84
CA SER A 364 11.74 21.23 -1.47
C SER A 364 12.05 19.75 -1.63
N ASP A 365 13.33 19.39 -1.70
CA ASP A 365 13.79 18.00 -1.81
C ASP A 365 14.10 17.38 -0.43
N VAL A 366 14.41 18.22 0.57
CA VAL A 366 14.75 17.76 1.94
C VAL A 366 13.94 18.47 3.02
N THR A 367 13.60 17.76 4.09
CA THR A 367 13.05 18.35 5.32
C THR A 367 14.18 18.88 6.21
N ALA A 368 14.27 20.21 6.33
CA ALA A 368 15.23 20.88 7.22
C ALA A 368 14.51 21.50 8.44
N THR A 369 14.58 20.84 9.59
CA THR A 369 13.95 21.35 10.84
C THR A 369 14.98 22.03 11.73
N ALA A 370 14.73 23.28 12.12
CA ALA A 370 15.64 24.00 13.02
C ALA A 370 15.60 23.40 14.44
N VAL A 371 16.75 22.93 14.93
CA VAL A 371 16.97 22.52 16.33
C VAL A 371 17.26 23.76 17.17
N ASP A 372 18.19 24.60 16.70
CA ASP A 372 18.41 25.96 17.19
C ASP A 372 18.86 26.84 16.02
N ALA A 373 17.95 27.67 15.50
CA ALA A 373 18.19 28.53 14.33
C ALA A 373 19.27 29.61 14.55
N SER A 374 19.80 29.75 15.78
CA SER A 374 20.76 30.79 16.15
C SER A 374 21.88 30.30 17.05
N ALA A 375 22.21 29.01 16.97
CA ALA A 375 23.26 28.37 17.79
C ALA A 375 24.60 29.12 17.75
N TYR A 376 24.96 29.70 16.59
CA TYR A 376 26.21 30.44 16.38
C TYR A 376 25.94 31.87 15.87
N PRO A 377 25.63 32.81 16.78
CA PRO A 377 25.44 34.20 16.41
C PRO A 377 26.79 34.86 16.10
N ASN A 378 26.94 35.45 14.91
CA ASN A 378 28.18 36.04 14.38
C ASN A 378 29.28 35.01 14.03
N ALA A 379 28.89 33.87 13.48
CA ALA A 379 29.80 32.91 12.86
C ALA A 379 30.67 33.60 11.79
N ASN A 380 31.99 33.47 11.90
CA ASN A 380 32.93 34.01 10.92
C ASN A 380 32.96 33.09 9.70
N ILE A 381 32.42 33.54 8.56
CA ILE A 381 32.39 32.76 7.32
C ILE A 381 33.70 32.98 6.57
N ASN A 382 34.31 31.88 6.11
CA ASN A 382 35.54 31.86 5.34
C ASN A 382 35.37 32.72 4.08
N GLY A 383 36.06 33.86 4.02
CA GLY A 383 35.79 34.95 3.07
C GLY A 383 35.63 36.34 3.73
N GLY A 384 35.51 36.39 5.06
CA GLY A 384 35.59 37.62 5.87
C GLY A 384 34.26 38.28 6.20
N SER A 385 33.14 37.61 5.95
CA SER A 385 31.80 38.02 6.39
C SER A 385 31.42 37.34 7.71
N THR A 386 30.54 37.96 8.49
CA THR A 386 29.93 37.32 9.67
C THR A 386 28.47 37.04 9.40
N ASP A 387 27.98 35.86 9.77
CA ASP A 387 26.59 35.46 9.61
C ASP A 387 26.03 34.80 10.89
N THR A 388 24.74 34.48 10.92
CA THR A 388 24.13 33.65 11.96
C THR A 388 23.93 32.24 11.42
N LEU A 389 24.58 31.25 12.04
CA LEU A 389 24.36 29.84 11.72
C LEU A 389 23.53 29.21 12.83
N GLY A 390 22.62 28.33 12.45
CA GLY A 390 21.85 27.48 13.34
C GLY A 390 22.24 26.01 13.21
N THR A 391 21.73 25.19 14.11
CA THR A 391 21.74 23.74 13.98
C THR A 391 20.40 23.29 13.42
N TYR A 392 20.43 22.50 12.35
CA TYR A 392 19.26 21.96 11.67
C TYR A 392 19.35 20.45 11.65
N ARG A 393 18.23 19.77 11.91
CA ARG A 393 18.06 18.35 11.59
C ARG A 393 17.67 18.26 10.12
N LEU A 394 18.57 17.73 9.31
CA LEU A 394 18.39 17.50 7.89
C LEU A 394 17.88 16.08 7.71
N GLN A 395 16.71 15.96 7.09
CA GLN A 395 16.00 14.71 6.81
C GLN A 395 15.68 14.65 5.31
N ASP A 396 16.05 13.56 4.64
CA ASP A 396 15.88 13.33 3.20
C ASP A 396 15.38 11.89 3.00
N GLY A 397 14.73 11.58 1.88
CA GLY A 397 14.21 10.25 1.53
C GLY A 397 12.68 10.09 1.58
N LEU A 398 12.15 9.13 0.82
CA LEU A 398 10.70 8.90 0.61
C LEU A 398 9.92 8.61 1.90
N LEU A 399 10.58 8.17 2.97
CA LEU A 399 9.95 7.95 4.28
C LEU A 399 9.59 9.23 5.03
N TYR A 400 10.23 10.35 4.68
CA TYR A 400 9.94 11.65 5.26
C TYR A 400 8.96 12.47 4.43
N ASP A 401 8.60 11.96 3.23
CA ASP A 401 7.52 12.47 2.41
C ASP A 401 6.15 12.05 2.94
N GLU A 402 5.16 12.92 2.73
CA GLU A 402 3.78 12.62 3.07
C GLU A 402 3.17 11.66 2.03
N VAL A 403 2.64 10.53 2.50
CA VAL A 403 1.94 9.59 1.62
C VAL A 403 0.65 10.27 1.09
N PRO A 404 0.46 10.42 -0.24
CA PRO A 404 -0.57 11.29 -0.85
C PRO A 404 -2.04 10.98 -0.53
N ILE A 405 -2.33 9.92 0.23
CA ILE A 405 -3.68 9.43 0.53
C ILE A 405 -4.00 9.51 2.04
N ILE A 406 -3.01 9.20 2.89
CA ILE A 406 -3.20 9.10 4.34
C ILE A 406 -2.64 10.33 5.09
N GLY A 407 -1.85 11.18 4.43
CA GLY A 407 -1.35 12.44 5.02
C GLY A 407 -0.45 12.26 6.23
N VAL A 408 0.17 11.08 6.36
CA VAL A 408 1.19 10.76 7.38
C VAL A 408 2.50 10.43 6.68
N ARG A 409 3.61 10.74 7.33
CA ARG A 409 4.95 10.39 6.85
C ARG A 409 5.24 8.94 7.20
N GLY A 410 5.95 8.21 6.35
CA GLY A 410 6.37 6.83 6.65
C GLY A 410 7.11 6.73 7.99
N ALA A 411 7.99 7.70 8.29
CA ALA A 411 8.69 7.82 9.55
C ALA A 411 7.77 8.00 10.78
N ASP A 412 6.61 8.65 10.63
CA ASP A 412 5.64 8.84 11.72
C ASP A 412 4.85 7.56 12.02
N VAL A 413 4.68 6.69 11.02
CA VAL A 413 4.00 5.38 11.16
C VAL A 413 4.89 4.38 11.90
N PHE A 414 6.21 4.41 11.65
CA PHE A 414 7.18 3.49 12.26
C PHE A 414 7.90 4.05 13.53
N GLY A 415 7.75 5.34 13.82
CA GLY A 415 8.35 6.05 14.95
C GLY A 415 9.88 6.16 14.89
N ASP A 416 10.52 6.78 15.90
CA ASP A 416 11.98 6.93 16.02
C ASP A 416 12.76 5.58 15.89
N THR A 417 12.09 4.46 16.12
CA THR A 417 12.61 3.09 15.95
C THR A 417 12.65 2.61 14.49
N GLY A 418 11.80 3.15 13.61
CA GLY A 418 11.74 2.79 12.18
C GLY A 418 12.98 3.25 11.41
N VAL A 419 13.49 4.45 11.69
CA VAL A 419 14.74 4.96 11.09
C VAL A 419 15.93 4.08 11.49
N SER A 420 16.00 3.67 12.76
CA SER A 420 17.05 2.76 13.24
C SER A 420 16.94 1.34 12.67
N PHE A 421 15.71 0.87 12.36
CA PHE A 421 15.49 -0.43 11.74
C PHE A 421 16.08 -0.47 10.32
N ILE A 422 15.89 0.59 9.54
CA ILE A 422 16.34 0.61 8.14
C ILE A 422 17.82 0.98 8.01
N GLU A 423 18.37 1.86 8.86
CA GLU A 423 19.84 2.01 8.99
C GLU A 423 20.51 0.68 9.34
N SER A 424 19.88 -0.09 10.23
CA SER A 424 20.41 -1.42 10.60
C SER A 424 20.19 -2.47 9.51
N LEU A 425 19.17 -2.33 8.66
CA LEU A 425 18.93 -3.15 7.47
C LEU A 425 19.98 -2.86 6.39
N HIS A 426 20.32 -1.59 6.19
CA HIS A 426 21.42 -1.15 5.33
C HIS A 426 22.76 -1.72 5.83
N ASP A 427 23.08 -1.56 7.12
CA ASP A 427 24.29 -2.13 7.73
C ASP A 427 24.33 -3.67 7.63
N ALA A 428 23.17 -4.33 7.74
CA ALA A 428 23.02 -5.75 7.53
C ALA A 428 23.38 -6.15 6.09
N ILE A 429 22.77 -5.51 5.08
CA ILE A 429 23.01 -5.79 3.66
C ILE A 429 24.47 -5.51 3.29
N SER A 430 25.03 -4.37 3.73
CA SER A 430 26.42 -4.00 3.48
C SER A 430 27.41 -4.96 4.16
N THR A 431 27.08 -5.46 5.36
CA THR A 431 27.87 -6.50 6.04
C THR A 431 27.84 -7.81 5.25
N VAL A 432 26.65 -8.26 4.83
CA VAL A 432 26.45 -9.53 4.12
C VAL A 432 27.13 -9.50 2.75
N ARG A 433 27.08 -8.37 2.02
CA ARG A 433 27.82 -8.13 0.77
C ARG A 433 29.31 -8.44 0.92
N ASN A 434 29.92 -8.01 2.04
CA ASN A 434 31.35 -8.18 2.30
C ASN A 434 31.74 -9.58 2.79
N THR A 435 30.77 -10.43 3.17
CA THR A 435 31.03 -11.75 3.78
C THR A 435 30.48 -12.94 2.99
N ALA A 436 29.40 -12.79 2.24
CA ALA A 436 28.77 -13.87 1.50
C ALA A 436 29.59 -14.28 0.26
N ARG A 437 29.67 -15.59 -0.01
CA ARG A 437 30.45 -16.13 -1.15
C ARG A 437 29.60 -16.76 -2.25
N ASN A 438 28.32 -16.97 -1.97
CA ASN A 438 27.34 -17.56 -2.87
C ASN A 438 25.92 -17.17 -2.43
N ILE A 439 24.93 -17.42 -3.29
CA ILE A 439 23.54 -16.96 -3.12
C ILE A 439 22.81 -17.61 -1.93
N HIS A 440 23.19 -18.84 -1.58
CA HIS A 440 22.62 -19.54 -0.44
C HIS A 440 23.14 -18.96 0.88
N GLU A 441 24.46 -18.71 0.93
CA GLU A 441 25.12 -18.05 2.05
C GLU A 441 24.70 -16.57 2.18
N LEU A 442 24.38 -15.90 1.07
CA LEU A 442 23.78 -14.57 1.05
C LEU A 442 22.40 -14.58 1.71
N GLY A 443 21.50 -15.47 1.25
CA GLY A 443 20.16 -15.60 1.84
C GLY A 443 20.19 -15.94 3.33
N GLU A 444 20.99 -16.93 3.74
CA GLU A 444 21.13 -17.31 5.16
C GLU A 444 21.67 -16.18 6.04
N GLN A 445 22.68 -15.44 5.57
CA GLN A 445 23.25 -14.33 6.35
C GLN A 445 22.32 -13.12 6.40
N LEU A 446 21.59 -12.84 5.31
CA LEU A 446 20.63 -11.75 5.25
C LEU A 446 19.41 -12.04 6.14
N ASP A 447 18.83 -13.25 6.07
CA ASP A 447 17.76 -13.70 6.99
C ASP A 447 18.18 -13.55 8.45
N ALA A 448 19.37 -14.07 8.82
CA ALA A 448 19.86 -14.00 10.18
C ALA A 448 20.03 -12.57 10.69
N LYS A 449 20.44 -11.64 9.81
CA LYS A 449 20.59 -10.24 10.15
C LYS A 449 19.24 -9.55 10.30
N VAL A 450 18.34 -9.69 9.33
CA VAL A 450 16.99 -9.12 9.40
C VAL A 450 16.22 -9.63 10.62
N ARG A 451 16.38 -10.90 10.97
CA ARG A 451 15.81 -11.48 12.19
C ARG A 451 16.38 -10.87 13.47
N ASP A 452 17.67 -10.54 13.51
CA ASP A 452 18.29 -9.85 14.66
C ASP A 452 17.68 -8.45 14.84
N LEU A 453 17.44 -7.74 13.72
CA LEU A 453 16.77 -6.44 13.72
C LEU A 453 15.33 -6.53 14.23
N LEU A 454 14.61 -7.55 13.78
CA LEU A 454 13.20 -7.79 14.15
C LEU A 454 13.05 -8.62 15.44
N SER A 455 14.13 -8.82 16.21
CA SER A 455 14.10 -9.62 17.43
C SER A 455 13.08 -9.11 18.46
N PHE A 456 12.77 -7.81 18.45
CA PHE A 456 11.74 -7.21 19.31
C PHE A 456 10.32 -7.70 18.99
N MET A 457 10.05 -8.16 17.76
CA MET A 457 8.75 -8.68 17.35
C MET A 457 8.49 -10.11 17.83
N ASN A 458 9.52 -10.83 18.30
CA ASN A 458 9.42 -12.22 18.75
C ASN A 458 8.70 -13.11 17.71
N LEU A 459 9.26 -13.12 16.49
CA LEU A 459 8.80 -13.90 15.33
C LEU A 459 9.12 -15.39 15.50
N ASP A 460 8.45 -16.27 14.74
CA ASP A 460 8.75 -17.71 14.78
C ASP A 460 10.21 -17.95 14.31
N PRO A 461 11.07 -18.58 15.12
CA PRO A 461 12.45 -18.83 14.75
C PRO A 461 12.63 -19.88 13.64
N ASN A 462 11.58 -20.61 13.27
CA ASN A 462 11.64 -21.66 12.25
C ASN A 462 11.20 -21.18 10.87
N GLU A 463 10.55 -20.03 10.76
CA GLU A 463 10.12 -19.46 9.49
C GLU A 463 11.15 -18.46 8.97
N PRO A 464 11.74 -18.69 7.79
CA PRO A 464 12.67 -17.74 7.19
C PRO A 464 11.94 -16.45 6.81
N LEU A 465 12.52 -15.30 7.17
CA LEU A 465 12.04 -13.99 6.77
C LEU A 465 12.51 -13.62 5.37
N ILE A 466 13.66 -14.16 4.97
CA ILE A 466 14.20 -13.99 3.61
C ILE A 466 14.55 -15.35 3.04
N THR A 467 14.04 -15.64 1.85
CA THR A 467 14.47 -16.77 1.04
C THR A 467 15.03 -16.28 -0.29
N MET A 468 16.09 -16.95 -0.74
CA MET A 468 16.69 -16.70 -2.04
C MET A 468 16.97 -18.05 -2.69
N ASN A 469 16.40 -18.26 -3.87
CA ASN A 469 16.54 -19.52 -4.58
C ASN A 469 17.01 -19.29 -6.02
N TYR A 470 17.77 -20.23 -6.54
CA TYR A 470 18.07 -20.29 -7.97
C TYR A 470 17.84 -21.71 -8.46
N ALA A 471 16.73 -21.92 -9.16
CA ALA A 471 16.31 -23.23 -9.64
C ALA A 471 15.64 -23.10 -11.00
N ASN A 472 15.80 -24.12 -11.85
CA ASN A 472 15.18 -24.15 -13.19
C ASN A 472 15.48 -22.92 -14.07
N SER A 473 16.68 -22.35 -13.93
CA SER A 473 17.08 -21.09 -14.57
C SER A 473 16.31 -19.86 -14.10
N ALA A 474 15.45 -19.94 -13.08
CA ALA A 474 14.84 -18.80 -12.43
C ALA A 474 15.58 -18.47 -11.13
N PHE A 475 15.75 -17.18 -10.86
CA PHE A 475 16.15 -16.66 -9.56
C PHE A 475 14.92 -16.08 -8.87
N ASP A 476 14.71 -16.45 -7.61
CA ASP A 476 13.61 -15.97 -6.78
C ASP A 476 14.16 -15.34 -5.50
N PHE A 477 13.64 -14.18 -5.15
CA PHE A 477 13.80 -13.51 -3.87
C PHE A 477 12.44 -13.37 -3.22
N GLU A 478 12.34 -13.76 -1.96
CA GLU A 478 11.13 -13.61 -1.18
C GLU A 478 11.47 -13.03 0.20
N PHE A 479 10.76 -11.97 0.58
CA PHE A 479 10.69 -11.47 1.93
C PHE A 479 9.30 -11.73 2.47
N HIS A 480 9.23 -12.44 3.59
CA HIS A 480 7.99 -12.84 4.23
C HIS A 480 8.05 -12.48 5.71
N LEU A 481 7.16 -11.59 6.14
CA LEU A 481 7.03 -11.18 7.52
C LEU A 481 5.59 -11.41 7.97
N GLU A 482 5.39 -12.39 8.83
CA GLU A 482 4.11 -12.66 9.45
C GLU A 482 4.18 -12.51 10.98
N LYS A 483 3.21 -11.82 11.55
CA LYS A 483 3.03 -11.72 13.00
C LYS A 483 1.61 -12.03 13.40
N VAL A 484 1.46 -13.13 14.13
CA VAL A 484 0.20 -13.52 14.78
C VAL A 484 0.24 -13.19 16.27
N LEU A 485 -0.83 -12.57 16.76
CA LEU A 485 -1.07 -12.25 18.16
C LEU A 485 -2.42 -12.83 18.60
N GLN A 486 -2.38 -13.75 19.55
CA GLN A 486 -3.59 -14.31 20.15
C GLN A 486 -3.80 -13.74 21.54
N LYS A 487 -5.03 -13.29 21.83
CA LYS A 487 -5.41 -12.81 23.15
C LYS A 487 -6.88 -13.09 23.44
N GLN A 488 -7.12 -13.63 24.63
CA GLN A 488 -8.46 -13.83 25.16
C GLN A 488 -8.94 -12.55 25.86
N PHE A 489 -10.17 -12.14 25.55
CA PHE A 489 -10.88 -11.06 26.22
C PHE A 489 -12.18 -11.60 26.81
N ASN A 490 -12.68 -10.99 27.88
CA ASN A 490 -14.05 -11.28 28.34
C ASN A 490 -14.98 -10.24 27.73
N ILE A 491 -16.02 -10.70 27.05
CA ILE A 491 -17.14 -9.87 26.62
C ILE A 491 -18.09 -9.78 27.81
N ASP A 492 -18.20 -8.58 28.39
CA ASP A 492 -19.18 -8.29 29.43
C ASP A 492 -20.41 -7.64 28.78
N LEU A 493 -21.48 -8.42 28.52
CA LEU A 493 -22.72 -7.91 27.95
C LEU A 493 -23.72 -7.52 29.04
N ASN A 494 -24.36 -6.36 28.89
CA ASN A 494 -25.45 -5.93 29.74
C ASN A 494 -26.78 -5.76 28.96
N LEU A 495 -27.88 -5.50 29.69
CA LEU A 495 -29.21 -5.35 29.09
C LEU A 495 -29.34 -4.11 28.18
N GLU A 496 -28.55 -3.06 28.44
CA GLU A 496 -28.52 -1.85 27.62
C GLU A 496 -27.80 -2.10 26.29
N ASP A 497 -26.82 -3.01 26.26
CA ASP A 497 -26.06 -3.38 25.05
C ASP A 497 -26.87 -4.24 24.07
N LEU A 498 -27.82 -5.05 24.56
CA LEU A 498 -28.61 -6.00 23.73
C LEU A 498 -29.90 -5.39 23.13
N ASP A 499 -30.20 -4.11 23.39
CA ASP A 499 -31.45 -3.40 23.03
C ASP A 499 -32.75 -4.21 23.20
N LEU A 500 -32.81 -5.09 24.20
CA LEU A 500 -34.02 -5.84 24.56
C LEU A 500 -35.07 -4.95 25.24
N SER A 501 -34.84 -3.64 25.26
CA SER A 501 -35.62 -2.63 25.96
C SER A 501 -37.09 -2.61 25.53
N GLY A 502 -37.36 -2.83 24.24
CA GLY A 502 -38.72 -2.94 23.69
C GLY A 502 -39.45 -4.24 24.06
N MET A 503 -38.71 -5.35 24.20
CA MET A 503 -39.25 -6.67 24.58
C MET A 503 -39.48 -6.78 26.09
N LEU A 504 -38.64 -6.12 26.89
CA LEU A 504 -38.57 -6.24 28.35
C LEU A 504 -38.98 -4.96 29.09
N ALA A 505 -39.64 -4.00 28.40
CA ALA A 505 -39.97 -2.68 28.93
C ALA A 505 -40.68 -2.68 30.30
N ASP A 506 -41.53 -3.70 30.55
CA ASP A 506 -42.28 -3.86 31.80
C ASP A 506 -41.53 -4.66 32.89
N LEU A 507 -40.35 -5.20 32.56
CA LEU A 507 -39.58 -6.18 33.34
C LEU A 507 -38.19 -5.66 33.74
N ALA A 508 -37.60 -4.74 32.98
CA ALA A 508 -36.22 -4.26 33.10
C ALA A 508 -35.78 -3.77 34.49
N SER A 509 -36.70 -3.39 35.38
CA SER A 509 -36.38 -2.94 36.75
C SER A 509 -36.09 -4.05 37.76
N ASN A 510 -36.36 -5.32 37.41
CA ASN A 510 -36.22 -6.47 38.32
C ASN A 510 -35.20 -7.53 37.87
N PHE A 511 -34.53 -7.36 36.73
CA PHE A 511 -33.53 -8.30 36.23
C PHE A 511 -32.12 -7.78 36.52
N THR A 512 -31.24 -8.66 36.99
CA THR A 512 -29.80 -8.40 37.04
C THR A 512 -29.17 -9.20 35.90
N VAL A 513 -28.48 -8.52 34.98
CA VAL A 513 -27.76 -9.18 33.89
C VAL A 513 -26.29 -9.23 34.25
N THR A 514 -25.74 -10.44 34.24
CA THR A 514 -24.29 -10.67 34.33
C THR A 514 -23.96 -11.70 33.27
N ALA A 515 -23.54 -11.23 32.09
CA ALA A 515 -23.02 -12.10 31.03
C ALA A 515 -21.54 -11.77 30.88
N SER A 516 -20.68 -12.77 31.09
CA SER A 516 -19.24 -12.65 30.85
C SER A 516 -18.82 -13.92 30.15
N ALA A 517 -18.40 -13.79 28.89
CA ALA A 517 -17.94 -14.92 28.11
C ALA A 517 -16.58 -14.62 27.48
N PRO A 518 -15.64 -15.57 27.47
CA PRO A 518 -14.36 -15.39 26.81
C PRO A 518 -14.56 -15.37 25.28
N ILE A 519 -13.95 -14.40 24.62
CA ILE A 519 -13.72 -14.40 23.18
C ILE A 519 -12.22 -14.50 22.94
N ASP A 520 -11.82 -15.46 22.10
CA ASP A 520 -10.45 -15.56 21.64
C ASP A 520 -10.31 -14.68 20.40
N ILE A 521 -9.44 -13.66 20.48
CA ILE A 521 -9.13 -12.76 19.38
C ILE A 521 -7.75 -13.10 18.86
N GLU A 522 -7.66 -13.32 17.56
CA GLU A 522 -6.43 -13.45 16.81
C GLU A 522 -6.27 -12.21 15.91
N ALA A 523 -5.09 -11.60 15.96
CA ALA A 523 -4.72 -10.54 15.03
C ALA A 523 -3.49 -11.01 14.24
N SER A 524 -3.57 -10.90 12.91
CA SER A 524 -2.44 -11.14 12.01
C SER A 524 -2.00 -9.83 11.35
N LEU A 525 -0.70 -9.75 11.08
CA LEU A 525 -0.10 -8.75 10.20
C LEU A 525 0.87 -9.48 9.28
N GLY A 526 0.67 -9.32 7.97
CA GLY A 526 1.51 -9.87 6.93
C GLY A 526 2.13 -8.78 6.05
N LEU A 527 3.39 -8.99 5.69
CA LEU A 527 4.08 -8.25 4.64
C LEU A 527 4.85 -9.28 3.80
N HIS A 528 4.49 -9.33 2.52
CA HIS A 528 5.04 -10.25 1.53
C HIS A 528 5.64 -9.44 0.40
N LEU A 529 6.88 -9.71 0.02
CA LEU A 529 7.53 -9.09 -1.14
C LEU A 529 8.31 -10.17 -1.87
N GLY A 530 7.84 -10.55 -3.04
CA GLY A 530 8.45 -11.57 -3.87
C GLY A 530 8.76 -11.04 -5.26
N PHE A 531 9.99 -11.28 -5.74
CA PHE A 531 10.36 -10.97 -7.11
C PHE A 531 11.39 -11.96 -7.64
N GLY A 532 11.49 -12.06 -8.96
CA GLY A 532 12.45 -12.95 -9.58
C GLY A 532 12.86 -12.57 -10.99
N PHE A 533 13.79 -13.36 -11.51
CA PHE A 533 14.26 -13.28 -12.88
C PHE A 533 14.23 -14.67 -13.52
N ASP A 534 13.46 -14.84 -14.59
CA ASP A 534 13.59 -16.01 -15.45
C ASP A 534 14.80 -15.81 -16.37
N LEU A 535 15.84 -16.62 -16.16
CA LEU A 535 17.08 -16.64 -16.92
C LEU A 535 17.13 -17.84 -17.89
N SER A 536 15.98 -18.45 -18.22
CA SER A 536 15.87 -19.48 -19.26
C SER A 536 16.48 -19.01 -20.58
N ASN A 537 16.36 -17.71 -20.88
CA ASN A 537 17.17 -17.01 -21.86
C ASN A 537 18.07 -15.97 -21.16
N VAL A 538 19.33 -16.31 -20.89
CA VAL A 538 20.29 -15.38 -20.27
C VAL A 538 20.60 -14.11 -21.08
N PHE A 539 20.17 -14.04 -22.34
CA PHE A 539 20.29 -12.84 -23.18
C PHE A 539 19.00 -11.99 -23.20
N GLU A 540 17.92 -12.50 -22.62
CA GLU A 540 16.60 -11.86 -22.51
C GLU A 540 15.97 -12.31 -21.18
N PRO A 541 16.54 -11.87 -20.04
CA PRO A 541 15.99 -12.23 -18.74
C PRO A 541 14.63 -11.56 -18.53
N ILE A 542 13.65 -12.31 -18.03
CA ILE A 542 12.31 -11.78 -17.74
C ILE A 542 12.23 -11.50 -16.24
N PHE A 543 12.01 -10.25 -15.87
CA PHE A 543 11.73 -9.88 -14.49
C PHE A 543 10.24 -10.10 -14.18
N TYR A 544 9.96 -10.68 -13.02
CA TYR A 544 8.60 -10.87 -12.53
C TYR A 544 8.48 -10.56 -11.04
N VAL A 545 7.25 -10.28 -10.63
CA VAL A 545 6.85 -10.04 -9.23
C VAL A 545 5.83 -11.09 -8.83
N ASP A 546 5.88 -11.54 -7.59
CA ASP A 546 4.91 -12.50 -7.06
C ASP A 546 3.57 -11.81 -6.82
N GLN A 547 2.48 -12.48 -7.21
CA GLN A 547 1.11 -12.01 -7.05
C GLN A 547 0.75 -11.75 -5.58
N GLU A 548 1.36 -12.51 -4.67
CA GLU A 548 1.15 -12.38 -3.22
C GLU A 548 1.90 -11.18 -2.62
N SER A 549 2.72 -10.47 -3.39
CA SER A 549 3.44 -9.28 -2.91
C SER A 549 2.46 -8.20 -2.48
N GLY A 550 2.52 -7.81 -1.21
CA GLY A 550 1.59 -6.89 -0.61
C GLY A 550 1.63 -6.87 0.91
N ILE A 551 0.63 -6.23 1.49
CA ILE A 551 0.40 -6.15 2.91
C ILE A 551 -1.00 -6.66 3.23
N ASP A 552 -1.12 -7.32 4.38
CA ASP A 552 -2.40 -7.70 4.94
C ASP A 552 -2.41 -7.52 6.46
N ALA A 553 -3.60 -7.27 6.98
CA ALA A 553 -3.86 -7.26 8.40
C ALA A 553 -5.25 -7.83 8.62
N SER A 554 -5.38 -8.75 9.58
CA SER A 554 -6.68 -9.27 9.95
C SER A 554 -6.85 -9.34 11.46
N ILE A 555 -8.08 -9.21 11.92
CA ILE A 555 -8.52 -9.49 13.28
C ILE A 555 -9.71 -10.43 13.14
N THR A 556 -9.55 -11.64 13.67
CA THR A 556 -10.65 -12.58 13.82
C THR A 556 -10.92 -12.82 15.29
N GLY A 557 -12.19 -12.97 15.63
CA GLY A 557 -12.64 -13.27 16.97
C GLY A 557 -13.77 -14.26 16.89
N SER A 558 -13.69 -15.33 17.66
CA SER A 558 -14.82 -16.25 17.78
C SER A 558 -15.04 -16.65 19.22
N SER A 559 -16.31 -16.79 19.57
CA SER A 559 -16.76 -17.36 20.83
C SER A 559 -17.89 -18.33 20.54
N SER A 560 -17.82 -19.49 21.19
CA SER A 560 -18.85 -20.51 21.20
C SER A 560 -19.18 -20.80 22.67
N ASP A 561 -20.37 -21.34 22.92
CA ASP A 561 -20.87 -21.62 24.27
C ASP A 561 -21.11 -20.34 25.11
N LEU A 562 -21.65 -19.28 24.47
CA LEU A 562 -22.10 -18.07 25.15
C LEU A 562 -23.32 -18.37 26.02
N ASP A 563 -23.09 -18.72 27.29
CA ASP A 563 -24.14 -19.01 28.25
C ASP A 563 -24.36 -17.85 29.22
N PHE A 564 -25.59 -17.30 29.25
CA PHE A 564 -25.96 -16.31 30.26
C PHE A 564 -27.44 -16.32 30.60
N THR A 565 -27.74 -16.01 31.86
CA THR A 565 -29.10 -16.02 32.40
C THR A 565 -29.54 -14.61 32.78
N LEU A 566 -30.69 -14.19 32.26
CA LEU A 566 -31.46 -13.03 32.69
C LEU A 566 -32.60 -13.53 33.57
N ALA A 567 -32.37 -13.64 34.88
CA ALA A 567 -33.38 -14.12 35.81
C ALA A 567 -33.87 -13.07 36.81
N ILE A 568 -35.05 -13.36 37.37
CA ILE A 568 -35.56 -12.71 38.58
C ILE A 568 -35.08 -13.54 39.77
N ASP A 569 -34.47 -12.90 40.76
CA ASP A 569 -34.14 -13.53 42.03
C ASP A 569 -35.44 -13.92 42.76
N VAL A 570 -35.74 -15.22 42.81
CA VAL A 570 -36.92 -15.75 43.51
C VAL A 570 -36.48 -16.12 44.93
N PRO A 571 -36.90 -15.37 45.97
CA PRO A 571 -36.44 -15.63 47.33
C PRO A 571 -36.87 -17.03 47.80
N ASP A 572 -35.93 -17.74 48.44
CA ASP A 572 -36.15 -19.08 49.02
C ASP A 572 -37.48 -19.17 49.80
N VAL A 573 -38.47 -19.86 49.24
CA VAL A 573 -39.75 -20.09 49.91
C VAL A 573 -39.68 -21.43 50.64
N GLY A 574 -39.31 -21.40 51.93
CA GLY A 574 -39.43 -22.56 52.82
C GLY A 574 -38.34 -23.64 52.65
N GLY A 575 -37.14 -23.27 52.18
CA GLY A 575 -36.01 -24.19 52.04
C GLY A 575 -36.00 -25.03 50.75
N ILE A 576 -36.88 -24.70 49.80
CA ILE A 576 -36.88 -25.26 48.45
C ILE A 576 -36.22 -24.22 47.55
N ASN A 577 -35.06 -24.56 46.99
CA ASN A 577 -34.40 -23.76 45.97
C ASN A 577 -35.22 -23.87 44.68
N ILE A 578 -35.81 -22.75 44.24
CA ILE A 578 -36.56 -22.68 42.98
C ILE A 578 -35.54 -22.31 41.90
N PRO A 579 -35.43 -23.08 40.79
CA PRO A 579 -34.52 -22.71 39.71
C PRO A 579 -34.84 -21.30 39.21
N GLU A 580 -33.78 -20.55 38.92
CA GLU A 580 -33.88 -19.18 38.43
C GLU A 580 -34.82 -19.11 37.22
N LEU A 581 -35.89 -18.31 37.34
CA LEU A 581 -36.86 -18.13 36.26
C LEU A 581 -36.46 -16.90 35.45
N GLY A 582 -36.19 -17.11 34.17
CA GLY A 582 -35.54 -16.09 33.35
C GLY A 582 -35.49 -16.41 31.87
N ILE A 583 -34.86 -15.50 31.12
CA ILE A 583 -34.37 -15.79 29.77
C ILE A 583 -32.99 -16.41 29.95
N HIS A 584 -32.77 -17.57 29.35
CA HIS A 584 -31.49 -18.23 29.32
C HIS A 584 -30.99 -18.20 27.88
N VAL A 585 -29.75 -17.77 27.70
CA VAL A 585 -29.00 -17.98 26.47
C VAL A 585 -28.10 -19.18 26.69
N ILE A 586 -28.19 -20.14 25.78
CA ILE A 586 -27.45 -21.40 25.85
C ILE A 586 -26.82 -21.65 24.49
N ASP A 587 -25.54 -22.03 24.48
CA ASP A 587 -24.79 -22.37 23.27
C ASP A 587 -24.76 -21.23 22.22
N GLY A 588 -24.75 -19.97 22.69
CA GLY A 588 -24.67 -18.82 21.78
C GLY A 588 -23.31 -18.71 21.09
N THR A 589 -23.29 -18.08 19.92
CA THR A 589 -22.06 -17.85 19.14
C THR A 589 -21.89 -16.38 18.82
N ALA A 590 -20.63 -15.93 18.80
CA ALA A 590 -20.25 -14.62 18.30
C ALA A 590 -19.02 -14.76 17.40
N GLU A 591 -19.08 -14.15 16.22
CA GLU A 591 -18.00 -14.11 15.25
C GLU A 591 -17.72 -12.65 14.88
N LEU A 592 -16.44 -12.32 14.81
CA LEU A 592 -15.94 -11.02 14.39
C LEU A 592 -14.82 -11.29 13.39
N GLU A 593 -14.88 -10.61 12.27
CA GLU A 593 -13.82 -10.57 11.28
C GLU A 593 -13.65 -9.13 10.83
N LEU A 594 -12.41 -8.67 10.81
CA LEU A 594 -12.01 -7.39 10.26
C LEU A 594 -10.73 -7.65 9.47
N GLY A 595 -10.68 -7.21 8.23
CA GLY A 595 -9.54 -7.46 7.38
C GLY A 595 -9.22 -6.28 6.49
N PHE A 596 -7.95 -6.21 6.13
CA PHE A 596 -7.46 -5.34 5.08
C PHE A 596 -6.37 -6.09 4.33
N TYR A 597 -6.38 -5.97 3.01
CA TYR A 597 -5.23 -6.32 2.19
C TYR A 597 -5.01 -5.29 1.09
N ALA A 598 -3.76 -5.14 0.68
CA ALA A 598 -3.37 -4.45 -0.54
C ALA A 598 -2.20 -5.23 -1.15
N ASN A 599 -2.43 -5.86 -2.30
CA ASN A 599 -1.46 -6.75 -2.93
C ASN A 599 -1.57 -6.70 -4.46
N LEU A 600 -0.75 -7.50 -5.14
CA LEU A 600 -0.74 -7.62 -6.61
C LEU A 600 -1.55 -8.82 -7.11
N GLY A 601 -2.43 -9.37 -6.28
CA GLY A 601 -3.07 -10.65 -6.53
C GLY A 601 -4.34 -10.60 -7.37
N ASP A 602 -4.61 -9.52 -8.14
CA ASP A 602 -5.82 -9.48 -8.97
C ASP A 602 -5.79 -10.66 -9.96
N PRO A 603 -6.74 -11.61 -9.85
CA PRO A 603 -6.76 -12.80 -10.69
C PRO A 603 -7.02 -12.51 -12.18
N ASN A 604 -7.37 -11.27 -12.55
CA ASN A 604 -7.56 -10.82 -13.93
C ASN A 604 -6.31 -10.19 -14.54
N ALA A 605 -5.27 -9.93 -13.74
CA ALA A 605 -4.07 -9.25 -14.18
C ALA A 605 -3.01 -10.18 -14.79
N ASP A 606 -2.96 -11.42 -14.31
CA ASP A 606 -2.15 -12.50 -14.89
C ASP A 606 -2.79 -12.95 -16.21
N LEU A 607 -2.33 -12.37 -17.32
CA LEU A 607 -2.96 -12.54 -18.63
C LEU A 607 -2.65 -13.92 -19.22
N ASP A 608 -1.56 -14.55 -18.80
CA ASP A 608 -1.10 -15.83 -19.33
C ASP A 608 -1.34 -17.02 -18.36
N GLY A 609 -1.69 -16.75 -17.11
CA GLY A 609 -2.06 -17.70 -16.07
C GLY A 609 -0.86 -18.46 -15.50
N ASN A 610 0.32 -17.87 -15.51
CA ASN A 610 1.56 -18.51 -15.11
C ASN A 610 1.86 -18.40 -13.60
N GLY A 611 1.08 -17.61 -12.84
CA GLY A 611 1.23 -17.43 -11.39
C GLY A 611 2.30 -16.42 -10.97
N ILE A 612 2.91 -15.71 -11.91
CA ILE A 612 3.84 -14.60 -11.70
C ILE A 612 3.32 -13.37 -12.47
N LEU A 613 3.85 -12.18 -12.20
CA LEU A 613 3.45 -10.96 -12.90
C LEU A 613 4.64 -10.32 -13.59
N GLU A 614 4.56 -10.21 -14.91
CA GLU A 614 5.52 -9.42 -15.67
C GLU A 614 5.23 -7.92 -15.51
N VAL A 615 6.22 -7.07 -15.81
CA VAL A 615 6.09 -5.60 -15.68
C VAL A 615 4.87 -5.06 -16.44
N SER A 616 4.49 -5.70 -17.55
CA SER A 616 3.34 -5.28 -18.36
C SER A 616 1.98 -5.57 -17.71
N GLU A 617 1.95 -6.47 -16.73
CA GLU A 617 0.74 -6.94 -16.02
C GLU A 617 0.53 -6.18 -14.70
N LEU A 618 1.59 -5.61 -14.13
CA LEU A 618 1.56 -4.85 -12.87
C LEU A 618 0.52 -3.72 -12.84
N GLY A 619 0.29 -3.06 -13.99
CA GLY A 619 -0.63 -1.93 -14.09
C GLY A 619 -2.11 -2.30 -13.83
N GLY A 620 -2.47 -3.58 -13.96
CA GLY A 620 -3.80 -4.10 -13.62
C GLY A 620 -3.82 -5.05 -12.43
N ALA A 621 -2.66 -5.33 -11.82
CA ALA A 621 -2.51 -6.35 -10.77
C ALA A 621 -2.83 -5.87 -9.36
N PHE A 622 -2.71 -4.56 -9.13
CA PHE A 622 -2.98 -3.99 -7.82
C PHE A 622 -4.46 -4.12 -7.45
N GLN A 623 -4.70 -4.69 -6.27
CA GLN A 623 -6.00 -4.72 -5.62
C GLN A 623 -5.86 -4.36 -4.15
N ALA A 624 -6.91 -3.78 -3.59
CA ALA A 624 -7.01 -3.54 -2.16
C ALA A 624 -8.46 -3.71 -1.71
N GLU A 625 -8.65 -4.30 -0.54
CA GLU A 625 -9.97 -4.41 0.08
C GLU A 625 -9.85 -4.23 1.59
N ALA A 626 -10.76 -3.46 2.17
CA ALA A 626 -11.02 -3.45 3.60
C ALA A 626 -12.41 -4.05 3.84
N TYR A 627 -12.51 -5.04 4.71
CA TYR A 627 -13.76 -5.74 4.99
C TYR A 627 -13.95 -5.96 6.47
N GLY A 628 -15.20 -6.22 6.85
CA GLY A 628 -15.51 -6.63 8.19
C GLY A 628 -16.89 -7.23 8.31
N SER A 629 -17.03 -8.22 9.18
CA SER A 629 -18.30 -8.82 9.55
C SER A 629 -18.35 -9.07 11.05
N ALA A 630 -19.50 -8.83 11.65
CA ALA A 630 -19.81 -9.21 13.01
C ALA A 630 -21.14 -9.94 13.01
N VAL A 631 -21.16 -11.14 13.57
CA VAL A 631 -22.34 -11.99 13.66
C VAL A 631 -22.52 -12.44 15.10
N ILE A 632 -23.73 -12.36 15.61
CA ILE A 632 -24.09 -12.90 16.92
C ILE A 632 -25.40 -13.68 16.80
N ASP A 633 -25.37 -14.91 17.28
CA ASP A 633 -26.51 -15.80 17.37
C ASP A 633 -26.71 -16.22 18.82
N LEU A 634 -27.85 -15.82 19.39
CA LEU A 634 -28.18 -16.09 20.78
C LEU A 634 -29.45 -16.95 20.84
N PRO A 635 -29.33 -18.28 20.96
CA PRO A 635 -30.46 -19.18 21.21
C PRO A 635 -31.09 -18.84 22.56
N LEU A 636 -32.36 -18.42 22.53
CA LEU A 636 -33.07 -17.97 23.72
C LEU A 636 -34.00 -19.08 24.25
N PHE A 637 -33.98 -19.28 25.56
CA PHE A 637 -34.87 -20.19 26.29
C PHE A 637 -35.61 -19.43 27.39
N PHE A 638 -36.90 -19.71 27.55
CA PHE A 638 -37.74 -19.06 28.56
C PHE A 638 -38.92 -19.97 28.96
N PRO A 639 -39.30 -20.03 30.26
CA PRO A 639 -38.69 -19.35 31.41
C PRO A 639 -37.57 -20.15 32.07
N ILE A 640 -37.22 -21.30 31.50
CA ILE A 640 -36.19 -22.24 31.98
C ILE A 640 -35.39 -22.72 30.77
N GLU A 641 -34.18 -23.22 31.01
CA GLU A 641 -33.21 -23.70 30.02
C GLU A 641 -33.73 -24.77 29.04
N SER A 642 -34.85 -25.43 29.33
CA SER A 642 -35.41 -26.51 28.51
C SER A 642 -36.55 -26.08 27.56
N MET A 643 -36.93 -24.80 27.57
CA MET A 643 -38.05 -24.30 26.76
C MET A 643 -37.58 -23.24 25.75
N PRO A 644 -37.46 -23.57 24.44
CA PRO A 644 -37.04 -22.61 23.44
C PRO A 644 -38.04 -21.47 23.31
N PHE A 645 -37.53 -20.25 23.32
CA PHE A 645 -38.32 -19.05 23.08
C PHE A 645 -38.86 -19.11 21.64
N GLY A 646 -40.17 -18.92 21.42
CA GLY A 646 -40.77 -19.19 20.11
C GLY A 646 -41.26 -20.64 19.89
N LEU A 647 -41.17 -21.50 20.93
CA LEU A 647 -41.75 -22.86 21.03
C LEU A 647 -41.09 -23.97 20.20
N THR A 648 -40.04 -23.67 19.44
CA THR A 648 -39.37 -24.67 18.59
C THR A 648 -37.91 -24.28 18.40
N THR A 649 -37.03 -25.28 18.39
CA THR A 649 -35.62 -25.12 18.02
C THR A 649 -35.40 -25.25 16.52
N ASP A 650 -36.42 -25.72 15.78
CA ASP A 650 -36.38 -25.81 14.31
C ASP A 650 -36.63 -24.43 13.69
N ASP A 651 -35.97 -24.15 12.56
CA ASP A 651 -36.32 -23.09 11.61
C ASP A 651 -37.58 -23.51 10.83
N ARG A 652 -38.76 -23.00 11.21
CA ARG A 652 -40.03 -23.35 10.55
C ARG A 652 -40.43 -22.38 9.46
N ASN A 653 -39.91 -21.17 9.47
CA ASN A 653 -40.17 -20.16 8.45
C ASN A 653 -39.20 -20.27 7.24
N ALA A 654 -38.19 -21.14 7.35
CA ALA A 654 -37.15 -21.43 6.37
C ALA A 654 -36.30 -20.20 6.00
N ASP A 655 -36.02 -19.33 6.96
CA ASP A 655 -35.15 -18.16 6.79
C ASP A 655 -33.66 -18.48 7.04
N GLY A 656 -33.33 -19.70 7.48
CA GLY A 656 -31.98 -20.14 7.78
C GLY A 656 -31.58 -19.94 9.25
N ILE A 657 -32.40 -19.25 10.04
CA ILE A 657 -32.16 -18.95 11.46
C ILE A 657 -33.19 -19.75 12.29
N PRO A 658 -32.76 -20.51 13.32
CA PRO A 658 -33.71 -21.20 14.19
C PRO A 658 -34.73 -20.24 14.83
N ASP A 659 -36.02 -20.61 14.89
CA ASP A 659 -37.11 -19.73 15.38
C ASP A 659 -36.90 -19.16 16.81
N HIS A 660 -36.00 -19.77 17.58
CA HIS A 660 -35.62 -19.40 18.95
C HIS A 660 -34.35 -18.56 19.08
N THR A 661 -33.71 -18.23 17.97
CA THR A 661 -32.42 -17.51 17.96
C THR A 661 -32.64 -16.03 17.74
N LEU A 662 -32.03 -15.20 18.59
CA LEU A 662 -31.81 -13.79 18.30
C LEU A 662 -30.56 -13.67 17.43
N HIS A 663 -30.75 -13.30 16.17
CA HIS A 663 -29.67 -13.12 15.21
C HIS A 663 -29.44 -11.64 14.94
N ALA A 664 -28.19 -11.21 14.97
CA ALA A 664 -27.79 -9.92 14.43
C ALA A 664 -26.49 -10.08 13.65
N SER A 665 -26.46 -9.52 12.44
CA SER A 665 -25.25 -9.44 11.64
C SER A 665 -25.07 -8.04 11.06
N ALA A 666 -23.81 -7.63 10.95
CA ALA A 666 -23.39 -6.41 10.30
C ALA A 666 -22.16 -6.71 9.47
N GLU A 667 -22.15 -6.27 8.22
CA GLU A 667 -21.03 -6.45 7.30
C GLU A 667 -20.73 -5.17 6.52
N PHE A 668 -19.47 -4.99 6.15
CA PHE A 668 -19.05 -3.97 5.19
C PHE A 668 -17.88 -4.47 4.35
N SER A 669 -17.77 -3.94 3.13
CA SER A 669 -16.56 -4.04 2.31
C SER A 669 -16.30 -2.72 1.58
N LEU A 670 -15.04 -2.39 1.38
CA LEU A 670 -14.54 -1.22 0.67
C LEU A 670 -13.43 -1.68 -0.27
N ASP A 671 -13.65 -1.57 -1.57
CA ASP A 671 -12.68 -1.97 -2.59
C ASP A 671 -11.70 -0.85 -2.96
N ASP A 672 -10.78 -1.17 -3.87
CA ASP A 672 -9.74 -0.30 -4.42
C ASP A 672 -10.30 0.88 -5.26
N SER A 673 -11.54 0.73 -5.73
CA SER A 673 -12.31 1.75 -6.44
C SER A 673 -13.07 2.68 -5.48
N LEU A 674 -12.92 2.47 -4.18
CA LEU A 674 -13.59 3.19 -3.09
C LEU A 674 -15.11 3.00 -3.07
N ASP A 675 -15.62 1.86 -3.56
CA ASP A 675 -17.03 1.48 -3.44
C ASP A 675 -17.30 0.84 -2.07
N LEU A 676 -18.13 1.50 -1.26
CA LEU A 676 -18.51 1.02 0.07
C LEU A 676 -19.82 0.23 -0.01
N GLN A 677 -19.76 -1.04 0.32
CA GLN A 677 -20.92 -1.92 0.46
C GLN A 677 -21.18 -2.20 1.94
N THR A 678 -22.45 -2.19 2.37
CA THR A 678 -22.83 -2.47 3.75
C THR A 678 -24.07 -3.35 3.81
N GLY A 679 -24.10 -4.25 4.79
CA GLY A 679 -25.21 -5.14 5.11
C GLY A 679 -25.54 -5.10 6.59
N TYR A 680 -26.82 -5.18 6.92
CA TYR A 680 -27.30 -5.33 8.30
C TYR A 680 -28.54 -6.20 8.31
N GLU A 681 -28.52 -7.24 9.13
CA GLU A 681 -29.65 -8.12 9.37
C GLU A 681 -29.90 -8.26 10.87
N PHE A 682 -31.17 -8.24 11.25
CA PHE A 682 -31.60 -8.40 12.63
C PHE A 682 -32.89 -9.19 12.66
N VAL A 683 -32.85 -10.38 13.27
CA VAL A 683 -33.98 -11.29 13.37
C VAL A 683 -34.30 -11.53 14.83
N LEU A 684 -35.52 -11.15 15.22
CA LEU A 684 -36.07 -11.47 16.53
C LEU A 684 -36.71 -12.85 16.49
N PRO A 685 -36.60 -13.65 17.56
CA PRO A 685 -37.34 -14.90 17.69
C PRO A 685 -38.85 -14.71 17.54
N GLY A 686 -39.54 -15.73 17.05
CA GLY A 686 -40.97 -15.71 16.76
C GLY A 686 -41.84 -15.37 17.98
N SER A 687 -42.21 -14.10 18.15
CA SER A 687 -43.01 -13.62 19.28
C SER A 687 -44.51 -13.92 19.13
N SER A 688 -44.96 -15.05 19.67
CA SER A 688 -46.38 -15.28 19.96
C SER A 688 -46.75 -15.04 21.44
N MET A 689 -45.77 -14.70 22.28
CA MET A 689 -45.98 -14.53 23.72
C MET A 689 -46.13 -13.04 24.09
N SER A 690 -47.34 -12.63 24.48
CA SER A 690 -47.55 -11.33 25.11
C SER A 690 -47.03 -11.37 26.55
N PHE A 691 -45.91 -10.70 26.83
CA PHE A 691 -45.29 -10.70 28.16
C PHE A 691 -46.15 -9.99 29.21
N ASN A 692 -46.91 -10.78 29.96
CA ASN A 692 -47.37 -10.41 31.28
C ASN A 692 -47.05 -11.59 32.20
N ALA A 693 -45.77 -11.71 32.55
CA ALA A 693 -45.16 -12.88 33.18
C ALA A 693 -45.88 -13.32 34.47
N THR A 694 -46.39 -12.38 35.27
CA THR A 694 -47.20 -12.69 36.47
C THR A 694 -48.56 -13.29 36.10
N SER A 695 -49.20 -12.78 35.05
CA SER A 695 -50.46 -13.35 34.56
C SER A 695 -50.28 -14.66 33.77
N MET A 696 -49.11 -14.88 33.14
CA MET A 696 -48.79 -16.12 32.42
C MET A 696 -48.37 -17.25 33.37
N LEU A 697 -47.53 -16.99 34.39
CA LEU A 697 -47.22 -17.99 35.43
C LEU A 697 -48.48 -18.33 36.24
N ILE A 698 -49.32 -17.32 36.54
CA ILE A 698 -50.62 -17.56 37.18
C ILE A 698 -51.56 -18.29 36.23
N ALA A 699 -51.65 -17.94 34.93
CA ALA A 699 -52.50 -18.67 33.98
C ALA A 699 -52.02 -20.11 33.75
N TRP A 700 -50.71 -20.34 33.75
CA TRP A 700 -50.06 -21.64 33.62
C TRP A 700 -50.28 -22.53 34.85
N LEU A 701 -50.08 -21.98 36.06
CA LEU A 701 -50.45 -22.65 37.32
C LEU A 701 -51.96 -22.83 37.49
N ASN A 702 -52.78 -22.18 36.65
CA ASN A 702 -54.23 -22.17 36.72
C ASN A 702 -54.91 -23.02 35.62
N ASP A 703 -54.12 -23.71 34.77
CA ASP A 703 -54.57 -24.68 33.76
C ASP A 703 -54.25 -26.14 34.19
N PRO A 704 -55.26 -26.94 34.59
CA PRO A 704 -55.06 -28.30 35.05
C PRO A 704 -54.42 -29.25 34.02
N ALA A 705 -54.63 -29.03 32.72
CA ALA A 705 -54.07 -29.89 31.68
C ALA A 705 -52.55 -29.67 31.52
N THR A 706 -52.14 -28.41 31.55
CA THR A 706 -50.72 -28.03 31.50
C THR A 706 -49.96 -28.48 32.74
N VAL A 707 -50.57 -28.37 33.94
CA VAL A 707 -49.98 -28.89 35.19
C VAL A 707 -49.83 -30.42 35.15
N LEU A 708 -50.82 -31.14 34.61
CA LEU A 708 -50.74 -32.60 34.47
C LEU A 708 -49.59 -33.03 33.55
N SER A 709 -49.47 -32.40 32.39
CA SER A 709 -48.40 -32.69 31.42
C SER A 709 -47.00 -32.39 31.98
N GLY A 710 -46.87 -31.31 32.76
CA GLY A 710 -45.62 -31.00 33.47
C GLY A 710 -45.27 -32.05 34.53
N LEU A 711 -46.25 -32.53 35.30
CA LEU A 711 -46.04 -33.60 36.29
C LEU A 711 -45.70 -34.94 35.64
N GLU A 712 -46.34 -35.28 34.52
CA GLU A 712 -46.01 -36.46 33.72
C GLU A 712 -44.55 -36.43 33.29
N SER A 713 -44.09 -35.30 32.75
CA SER A 713 -42.71 -35.09 32.31
C SER A 713 -41.71 -35.13 33.47
N PHE A 714 -42.07 -34.56 34.63
CA PHE A 714 -41.26 -34.67 35.84
C PHE A 714 -41.07 -36.15 36.25
N PHE A 715 -42.13 -36.94 36.24
CA PHE A 715 -42.04 -38.36 36.58
C PHE A 715 -41.31 -39.20 35.52
N ASP A 716 -41.29 -38.81 34.24
CA ASP A 716 -40.40 -39.44 33.25
C ASP A 716 -38.93 -39.27 33.64
N GLY A 717 -38.55 -38.08 34.12
CA GLY A 717 -37.20 -37.81 34.63
C GLY A 717 -36.88 -38.63 35.89
N VAL A 718 -37.83 -38.72 36.82
CA VAL A 718 -37.69 -39.53 38.05
C VAL A 718 -37.56 -41.03 37.72
N ASP A 719 -38.36 -41.54 36.78
CA ASP A 719 -38.29 -42.93 36.33
C ASP A 719 -36.92 -43.21 35.68
N ALA A 720 -36.44 -42.30 34.83
CA ALA A 720 -35.12 -42.41 34.21
C ALA A 720 -33.98 -42.42 35.25
N ALA A 721 -34.06 -41.59 36.30
CA ALA A 721 -33.12 -41.61 37.40
C ALA A 721 -33.21 -42.92 38.21
N GLY A 722 -34.42 -43.41 38.46
CA GLY A 722 -34.69 -44.70 39.10
C GLY A 722 -34.03 -45.86 38.35
N HIS A 723 -34.21 -45.92 37.03
CA HIS A 723 -33.58 -46.92 36.16
C HIS A 723 -32.04 -46.87 36.21
N LYS A 724 -31.45 -45.66 36.24
CA LYS A 724 -30.00 -45.50 36.42
C LYS A 724 -29.52 -46.02 37.77
N ILE A 725 -30.27 -45.78 38.85
CA ILE A 725 -29.96 -46.31 40.18
C ILE A 725 -30.06 -47.83 40.18
N GLY A 726 -31.11 -48.42 39.60
CA GLY A 726 -31.30 -49.87 39.50
C GLY A 726 -30.21 -50.60 38.71
N SER A 727 -29.54 -49.90 37.80
CA SER A 727 -28.41 -50.42 37.03
C SER A 727 -27.09 -50.50 37.81
N ILE A 728 -27.03 -49.99 39.05
CA ILE A 728 -25.83 -50.03 39.90
C ILE A 728 -25.64 -51.43 40.48
N GLU A 729 -24.52 -52.07 40.16
CA GLU A 729 -24.09 -53.34 40.75
C GLU A 729 -22.75 -53.17 41.47
N LEU A 730 -22.77 -53.20 42.80
CA LEU A 730 -21.56 -53.06 43.62
C LEU A 730 -20.95 -54.43 43.95
N PRO A 731 -19.62 -54.62 43.79
CA PRO A 731 -18.95 -55.84 44.20
C PRO A 731 -19.14 -56.07 45.71
N LEU A 732 -19.65 -57.26 46.07
CA LEU A 732 -19.98 -57.76 47.43
C LEU A 732 -21.41 -57.49 47.95
N ILE A 733 -22.18 -56.57 47.37
CA ILE A 733 -23.58 -56.27 47.79
C ILE A 733 -24.60 -56.67 46.69
N GLY A 734 -24.17 -56.77 45.43
CA GLY A 734 -25.04 -57.12 44.30
C GLY A 734 -25.97 -55.97 43.88
N GLY A 735 -26.80 -56.20 42.85
CA GLY A 735 -27.75 -55.21 42.33
C GLY A 735 -29.11 -55.18 43.05
N ASP A 736 -29.44 -56.20 43.84
CA ASP A 736 -30.78 -56.38 44.43
C ASP A 736 -31.27 -55.17 45.27
N PRO A 737 -30.44 -54.52 46.12
CA PRO A 737 -30.89 -53.34 46.87
C PRO A 737 -31.18 -52.13 45.96
N PHE A 738 -30.42 -52.00 44.87
CA PHE A 738 -30.56 -50.91 43.92
C PHE A 738 -31.76 -51.12 42.99
N GLN A 739 -32.02 -52.36 42.56
CA GLN A 739 -33.25 -52.72 41.83
C GLN A 739 -34.50 -52.58 42.71
N SER A 740 -34.38 -52.89 44.01
CA SER A 740 -35.48 -52.61 44.95
C SER A 740 -35.72 -51.12 45.15
N MET A 741 -34.68 -50.29 45.05
CA MET A 741 -34.79 -48.83 45.11
C MET A 741 -35.38 -48.26 43.82
N GLU A 742 -34.92 -48.73 42.66
CA GLU A 742 -35.52 -48.44 41.35
C GLU A 742 -37.03 -48.67 41.37
N ALA A 743 -37.47 -49.87 41.77
CA ALA A 743 -38.89 -50.22 41.82
C ALA A 743 -39.70 -49.30 42.75
N LYS A 744 -39.09 -48.79 43.83
CA LYS A 744 -39.73 -47.82 44.74
C LYS A 744 -39.80 -46.42 44.11
N ILE A 745 -38.73 -45.98 43.44
CA ILE A 745 -38.64 -44.66 42.78
C ILE A 745 -39.60 -44.60 41.60
N THR A 746 -39.60 -45.61 40.72
CA THR A 746 -40.51 -45.65 39.57
C THR A 746 -41.97 -45.86 40.01
N GLY A 747 -42.18 -46.48 41.18
CA GLY A 747 -43.51 -46.64 41.79
C GLY A 747 -44.14 -45.33 42.29
N LEU A 748 -43.36 -44.26 42.44
CA LEU A 748 -43.86 -42.95 42.90
C LEU A 748 -44.85 -42.35 41.91
N ARG A 749 -44.61 -42.50 40.61
CA ARG A 749 -45.52 -42.03 39.56
C ARG A 749 -46.92 -42.62 39.72
N THR A 750 -47.00 -43.93 39.87
CA THR A 750 -48.27 -44.63 40.08
C THR A 750 -48.94 -44.24 41.39
N THR A 751 -48.17 -43.92 42.42
CA THR A 751 -48.69 -43.54 43.73
C THR A 751 -49.23 -42.10 43.74
N VAL A 752 -48.57 -41.18 43.02
CA VAL A 752 -48.93 -39.75 42.99
C VAL A 752 -49.96 -39.46 41.90
N LEU A 753 -49.67 -39.84 40.65
CA LEU A 753 -50.56 -39.58 39.52
C LEU A 753 -51.64 -40.65 39.33
N GLY A 754 -51.50 -41.82 39.94
CA GLY A 754 -52.39 -42.96 39.71
C GLY A 754 -51.91 -43.84 38.55
N THR A 755 -52.63 -44.92 38.30
CA THR A 755 -52.37 -45.78 37.13
C THR A 755 -53.06 -45.18 35.91
N LEU A 756 -52.32 -44.89 34.85
CA LEU A 756 -52.88 -44.48 33.58
C LEU A 756 -53.48 -45.69 32.86
N ASP A 757 -54.75 -45.62 32.47
CA ASP A 757 -55.38 -46.61 31.60
C ASP A 757 -54.96 -46.30 30.14
N PRO A 758 -54.18 -47.17 29.49
CA PRO A 758 -53.67 -46.91 28.16
C PRO A 758 -54.75 -46.93 27.06
N ASP A 759 -55.93 -47.50 27.35
CA ASP A 759 -57.03 -47.59 26.39
C ASP A 759 -57.93 -46.34 26.41
N THR A 760 -58.04 -45.67 27.56
CA THR A 760 -58.87 -44.47 27.73
C THR A 760 -58.07 -43.18 27.87
N GLY A 761 -56.80 -43.27 28.27
CA GLY A 761 -55.97 -42.13 28.63
C GLY A 761 -56.29 -41.52 29.99
N ASP A 762 -57.14 -42.17 30.80
CA ASP A 762 -57.57 -41.68 32.11
C ASP A 762 -56.73 -42.27 33.24
N TYR A 763 -56.43 -41.48 34.26
CA TYR A 763 -55.82 -41.94 35.49
C TYR A 763 -56.84 -42.61 36.42
N SER A 764 -56.37 -43.52 37.27
CA SER A 764 -57.20 -44.21 38.26
C SER A 764 -57.87 -43.24 39.25
N ASP A 765 -59.15 -43.47 39.56
CA ASP A 765 -59.92 -42.67 40.52
C ASP A 765 -59.24 -42.55 41.89
N GLY A 766 -59.25 -41.32 42.44
CA GLY A 766 -58.61 -41.02 43.71
C GLY A 766 -57.09 -40.85 43.58
N SER A 767 -56.60 -40.30 42.46
CA SER A 767 -55.21 -39.88 42.28
C SER A 767 -55.13 -38.42 41.85
N LEU A 768 -53.93 -37.82 41.97
CA LEU A 768 -53.72 -36.44 41.50
C LEU A 768 -53.89 -36.33 39.98
N GLY A 769 -53.45 -37.33 39.22
CA GLY A 769 -53.61 -37.35 37.76
C GLY A 769 -55.08 -37.31 37.35
N LYS A 770 -55.92 -38.12 38.01
CA LYS A 770 -57.36 -38.14 37.73
C LYS A 770 -58.06 -36.88 38.18
N TRP A 771 -57.65 -36.31 39.33
CA TRP A 771 -58.17 -35.04 39.80
C TRP A 771 -57.87 -33.90 38.83
N LEU A 772 -56.65 -33.83 38.27
CA LEU A 772 -56.28 -32.82 37.27
C LEU A 772 -57.05 -33.01 35.96
N GLN A 773 -57.24 -34.25 35.48
CA GLN A 773 -58.08 -34.56 34.32
C GLN A 773 -59.54 -34.14 34.52
N ASP A 774 -60.08 -34.38 35.73
CA ASP A 774 -61.45 -33.98 36.08
C ASP A 774 -61.60 -32.46 36.17
N GLN A 775 -60.60 -31.74 36.70
CA GLN A 775 -60.61 -30.27 36.70
C GLN A 775 -60.47 -29.70 35.28
N ALA A 776 -59.63 -30.29 34.43
CA ALA A 776 -59.50 -29.91 33.01
C ALA A 776 -60.83 -30.10 32.27
N THR A 777 -61.51 -31.21 32.51
CA THR A 777 -62.83 -31.51 31.91
C THR A 777 -63.93 -30.58 32.45
N ALA A 778 -63.85 -30.19 33.72
CA ALA A 778 -64.80 -29.27 34.35
C ALA A 778 -64.58 -27.80 33.99
N GLY A 779 -63.43 -27.44 33.37
CA GLY A 779 -63.06 -26.06 33.05
C GLY A 779 -62.78 -25.20 34.29
N ASN A 780 -62.44 -25.83 35.42
CA ASN A 780 -62.14 -25.15 36.67
C ASN A 780 -60.68 -24.76 36.74
N SER A 781 -60.43 -23.62 37.38
CA SER A 781 -59.09 -23.08 37.57
C SER A 781 -58.44 -23.71 38.80
N THR A 782 -57.16 -24.07 38.73
CA THR A 782 -56.48 -24.88 39.75
C THR A 782 -56.05 -24.09 41.01
N ALA A 783 -56.15 -22.75 40.99
CA ALA A 783 -55.74 -21.86 42.08
C ALA A 783 -56.44 -22.09 43.44
N GLU A 784 -57.64 -22.71 43.48
CA GLU A 784 -58.43 -22.83 44.72
C GLU A 784 -58.15 -24.10 45.56
N GLY A 785 -57.24 -25.00 45.11
CA GLY A 785 -56.96 -26.26 45.84
C GLY A 785 -55.56 -26.89 45.68
N ILE A 786 -54.72 -26.39 44.76
CA ILE A 786 -53.43 -27.03 44.37
C ILE A 786 -52.51 -27.36 45.54
N LEU A 787 -52.19 -26.39 46.41
CA LEU A 787 -51.07 -26.57 47.34
C LEU A 787 -51.36 -27.58 48.45
N ASN A 788 -52.63 -27.79 48.80
CA ASN A 788 -53.02 -28.80 49.79
C ASN A 788 -53.16 -30.18 49.15
N GLU A 789 -53.74 -30.28 47.95
CA GLU A 789 -53.88 -31.58 47.27
C GLU A 789 -52.50 -32.10 46.81
N ILE A 790 -51.70 -31.30 46.10
CA ILE A 790 -50.35 -31.72 45.67
C ILE A 790 -49.48 -32.11 46.87
N ARG A 791 -49.53 -31.35 47.97
CA ARG A 791 -48.80 -31.69 49.20
C ARG A 791 -49.29 -32.98 49.84
N GLN A 792 -50.59 -33.24 49.86
CA GLN A 792 -51.16 -34.45 50.43
C GLN A 792 -50.77 -35.68 49.58
N TRP A 793 -50.85 -35.59 48.26
CA TRP A 793 -50.50 -36.69 47.36
C TRP A 793 -48.99 -36.95 47.29
N LEU A 794 -48.16 -35.91 47.31
CA LEU A 794 -46.69 -36.07 47.43
C LEU A 794 -46.32 -36.67 48.80
N TYR A 795 -46.94 -36.22 49.88
CA TYR A 795 -46.73 -36.80 51.20
C TYR A 795 -47.15 -38.28 51.24
N ASP A 796 -48.33 -38.61 50.71
CA ASP A 796 -48.82 -39.98 50.66
C ASP A 796 -47.97 -40.88 49.75
N GLY A 797 -47.36 -40.33 48.70
CA GLY A 797 -46.41 -41.04 47.83
C GLY A 797 -45.02 -41.25 48.44
N LEU A 798 -44.54 -40.32 49.27
CA LEU A 798 -43.18 -40.34 49.80
C LEU A 798 -43.07 -40.93 51.22
N LYS A 799 -44.15 -40.97 52.01
CA LYS A 799 -44.11 -41.39 53.42
C LYS A 799 -43.66 -42.85 53.66
N ASP A 800 -43.81 -43.72 52.67
CA ASP A 800 -43.51 -45.16 52.79
C ASP A 800 -42.09 -45.52 52.27
N LEU A 801 -41.31 -44.52 51.80
CA LEU A 801 -39.87 -44.67 51.49
C LEU A 801 -39.05 -44.76 52.79
N ASN A 802 -39.08 -45.92 53.44
CA ASN A 802 -38.24 -46.22 54.59
C ASN A 802 -37.19 -47.28 54.21
N ASP A 803 -36.04 -46.81 53.70
CA ASP A 803 -34.88 -47.64 53.35
C ASP A 803 -33.63 -47.08 54.05
N GLU A 804 -32.75 -47.95 54.59
CA GLU A 804 -31.55 -47.53 55.35
C GLU A 804 -30.59 -46.67 54.50
N LEU A 805 -30.70 -46.72 53.17
CA LEU A 805 -29.92 -45.92 52.22
C LEU A 805 -30.52 -44.54 51.91
N PHE A 806 -31.77 -44.25 52.31
CA PHE A 806 -32.47 -42.99 52.00
C PHE A 806 -32.54 -42.00 53.19
N ALA A 807 -31.97 -42.36 54.35
CA ALA A 807 -32.02 -41.57 55.58
C ALA A 807 -31.15 -40.28 55.58
N PHE A 808 -30.54 -39.90 54.44
CA PHE A 808 -29.66 -38.72 54.35
C PHE A 808 -30.33 -37.48 53.73
N VAL A 809 -31.57 -37.57 53.21
CA VAL A 809 -32.18 -36.49 52.39
C VAL A 809 -33.57 -36.03 52.85
N VAL A 810 -34.09 -36.47 53.99
CA VAL A 810 -35.33 -35.91 54.58
C VAL A 810 -35.10 -35.57 56.06
N PRO A 811 -35.31 -34.33 56.52
CA PRO A 811 -35.19 -34.00 57.94
C PRO A 811 -36.32 -34.68 58.72
N GLN A 812 -36.01 -35.21 59.92
CA GLN A 812 -37.03 -35.70 60.86
C GLN A 812 -37.88 -34.56 61.46
#